data_AF-A0A7X1CQI4-F1
#
_entry.id   AF-A0A7X1CQI4-F1
#
_cell.length_a   1.000
_cell.length_b   1.000
_cell.length_c   1.000
_cell.angle_alpha   90.00
_cell.angle_beta   90.00
_cell.angle_gamma   90.00
#
_symmetry.space_group_name_H-M   'P 1'
#
loop_
_entity.id
_entity.type
_entity.pdbx_description
1 polymer ?
#
loop_
_entity_poly.entity_id
_entity_poly.type
_entity_poly.pdbx_seq_one_letter_code
_entity_poly.pdbx_strand_id
1 'polypeptide(L)'
;MIDINELYEEIEAVQKEILDDTNPNIVDVKQLNAIENWHSPSQKLVTYEQSGHLYISSSDAGFDYLTFLENNNVFTREPEHGIPVLPKETLELHFEAEMMGNVSTKLALIEYNHSEKCNVTFYDPNKEVKIILSEETTQVRLALKVTHAGVTIVKRIQLERVVASEISKRTASHGVMSHAPAIKRLKDLQVACIFDEFTRTCYEKEVQLLPITPTDWRDVLTENRPHFLFVESAWKGNYGAWEFKIATYNNQSKAELFELLDWCKEQGIPTVFWNKEDPIHFDKFIDTAERFDYIYTTDADMIPKYQERAGHTNVFAQSFAVQPSMHNPIALAEPRVDKMCFAGSYYGNRHEERRKDMEDVLDVALDYGLAIYDRNHGKPLKDKAMFEFPERYQPAVLGSLPYSEMELAYKGYKYMININSIKYSPTMFSRRVFEGLASGTPVLSSYSKGIRRLFGDVVMISEDTDKLHQQMQAITKDDQIYDQKSLAGIRAVYREHTYQHRLASMLGDLQLAVPKFTKNVTVMAVARSKRAFLNILKQYQAQTYQGKKLVVFVTMFDEAIQLMNQYNTADISVFVHSYMSHYDKITEVIDTDYFAYFSDSHFYGKYYLEDLVHAGLYSEADFIGKSKARYEFVTDLHFQSSLVAANWHFGKKLPKLLQEMEENASLAPYLKQGARLFSADTYNFIENSQKIKLEDRQQIEI
;
A
#
# COMPACT_ATOMS: atom_id res chain seq x y z
N MET A 1 59.25 -13.99 -8.47
CA MET A 1 58.39 -13.87 -9.67
C MET A 1 57.24 -13.03 -9.21
N ILE A 2 57.13 -11.80 -9.73
CA ILE A 2 55.94 -10.97 -9.50
C ILE A 2 54.79 -11.69 -10.19
N ASP A 3 53.66 -11.85 -9.50
CA ASP A 3 52.48 -12.48 -10.08
C ASP A 3 52.00 -11.61 -11.25
N ILE A 4 51.92 -12.22 -12.43
CA ILE A 4 51.52 -11.51 -13.64
C ILE A 4 50.11 -10.93 -13.47
N ASN A 5 49.26 -11.57 -12.67
CA ASN A 5 47.90 -11.09 -12.39
C ASN A 5 47.87 -9.85 -11.49
N GLU A 6 48.72 -9.78 -10.45
CA GLU A 6 48.86 -8.55 -9.63
C GLU A 6 49.37 -7.38 -10.49
N LEU A 7 50.28 -7.65 -11.44
CA LEU A 7 50.77 -6.63 -12.35
C LEU A 7 49.68 -6.16 -13.34
N TYR A 8 48.79 -7.06 -13.78
CA TYR A 8 47.64 -6.70 -14.62
C TYR A 8 46.63 -5.84 -13.84
N GLU A 9 46.32 -6.20 -12.60
CA GLU A 9 45.43 -5.42 -11.73
C GLU A 9 46.00 -4.03 -11.42
N GLU A 10 47.32 -3.92 -11.16
CA GLU A 10 47.98 -2.63 -10.98
C GLU A 10 47.98 -1.78 -12.26
N ILE A 11 48.17 -2.39 -13.43
CA ILE A 11 48.11 -1.69 -14.73
C ILE A 11 46.68 -1.21 -15.01
N GLU A 12 45.65 -2.03 -14.74
CA GLU A 12 44.24 -1.64 -14.89
C GLU A 12 43.86 -0.52 -13.92
N ALA A 13 44.33 -0.59 -12.66
CA ALA A 13 44.10 0.46 -11.67
C ALA A 13 44.73 1.80 -12.10
N VAL A 14 45.98 1.78 -12.58
CA VAL A 14 46.68 2.97 -13.09
C VAL A 14 46.06 3.49 -14.39
N GLN A 15 45.61 2.61 -15.29
CA GLN A 15 44.89 3.00 -16.50
C GLN A 15 43.56 3.67 -16.16
N LYS A 16 42.82 3.14 -15.19
CA LYS A 16 41.56 3.72 -14.69
C LYS A 16 41.80 5.09 -14.06
N GLU A 17 42.83 5.23 -13.24
CA GLU A 17 43.20 6.50 -12.60
C GLU A 17 43.61 7.57 -13.63
N ILE A 18 44.35 7.20 -14.68
CA ILE A 18 44.73 8.10 -15.78
C ILE A 18 43.52 8.47 -16.66
N LEU A 19 42.62 7.53 -16.94
CA LEU A 19 41.41 7.72 -17.75
C LEU A 19 40.37 8.61 -17.06
N ASP A 20 40.28 8.53 -15.73
CA ASP A 20 39.40 9.35 -14.90
C ASP A 20 39.90 10.81 -14.79
N ASP A 21 41.21 11.03 -14.73
CA ASP A 21 41.81 12.37 -14.57
C ASP A 21 41.91 13.18 -15.87
N THR A 22 41.88 12.53 -17.04
CA THR A 22 42.19 13.19 -18.33
C THR A 22 40.99 13.41 -19.26
N ASN A 23 39.87 12.69 -19.10
CA ASN A 23 38.69 12.86 -19.94
C ASN A 23 37.38 12.43 -19.22
N PRO A 24 36.73 13.33 -18.45
CA PRO A 24 35.55 13.00 -17.65
C PRO A 24 34.28 12.76 -18.48
N ASN A 25 34.22 13.26 -19.72
CA ASN A 25 33.16 12.90 -20.66
C ASN A 25 33.64 11.73 -21.52
N ILE A 26 32.91 10.62 -21.48
CA ILE A 26 33.29 9.40 -22.23
C ILE A 26 33.19 9.65 -23.74
N VAL A 27 32.29 10.54 -24.13
CA VAL A 27 32.15 11.08 -25.49
C VAL A 27 31.96 12.59 -25.41
N ASP A 28 32.57 13.34 -26.33
CA ASP A 28 32.37 14.79 -26.40
C ASP A 28 30.87 15.12 -26.52
N VAL A 29 30.37 15.93 -25.60
CA VAL A 29 28.95 16.36 -25.55
C VAL A 29 28.53 16.99 -26.87
N LYS A 30 29.42 17.72 -27.56
CA LYS A 30 29.11 18.27 -28.88
C LYS A 30 28.88 17.16 -29.90
N GLN A 31 29.64 16.07 -29.85
CA GLN A 31 29.44 14.95 -30.76
C GLN A 31 28.13 14.22 -30.49
N LEU A 32 27.80 13.95 -29.21
CA LEU A 32 26.54 13.29 -28.82
C LEU A 32 25.29 14.07 -29.22
N ASN A 33 25.38 15.39 -29.34
CA ASN A 33 24.25 16.24 -29.68
C ASN A 33 24.25 16.70 -31.16
N ALA A 34 25.28 16.38 -31.93
CA ALA A 34 25.39 16.73 -33.34
C ALA A 34 24.72 15.69 -34.25
N ILE A 35 23.84 16.14 -35.15
CA ILE A 35 23.02 15.26 -35.98
C ILE A 35 23.82 14.36 -36.92
N GLU A 36 24.97 14.84 -37.41
CA GLU A 36 25.82 14.08 -38.34
C GLU A 36 26.37 12.77 -37.76
N ASN A 37 26.37 12.64 -36.43
CA ASN A 37 26.84 11.43 -35.72
C ASN A 37 25.71 10.44 -35.43
N TRP A 38 24.46 10.76 -35.80
CA TRP A 38 23.30 9.92 -35.57
C TRP A 38 22.74 9.42 -36.91
N HIS A 39 22.84 8.11 -37.12
CA HIS A 39 22.46 7.49 -38.39
C HIS A 39 21.19 6.67 -38.23
N SER A 40 20.24 6.84 -39.16
CA SER A 40 19.12 5.93 -39.35
C SER A 40 19.34 5.14 -40.64
N PRO A 41 19.49 3.81 -40.60
CA PRO A 41 19.52 3.00 -41.82
C PRO A 41 18.12 2.89 -42.48
N SER A 42 17.09 3.46 -41.87
CA SER A 42 15.69 3.43 -42.32
C SER A 42 15.21 4.80 -42.77
N GLN A 43 14.45 4.86 -43.87
CA GLN A 43 13.82 6.09 -44.38
C GLN A 43 12.59 6.54 -43.55
N LYS A 44 12.24 5.80 -42.48
CA LYS A 44 11.05 6.06 -41.66
C LYS A 44 11.24 7.15 -40.62
N LEU A 45 12.48 7.40 -40.22
CA LEU A 45 12.87 8.49 -39.33
C LEU A 45 13.42 9.64 -40.15
N VAL A 46 12.87 10.83 -39.96
CA VAL A 46 13.41 12.07 -40.50
C VAL A 46 14.03 12.84 -39.36
N THR A 47 15.33 13.07 -39.43
CA THR A 47 16.08 13.86 -38.44
C THR A 47 16.51 15.19 -39.03
N TYR A 48 16.46 16.24 -38.21
CA TYR A 48 17.04 17.55 -38.54
C TYR A 48 17.46 18.28 -37.27
N GLU A 49 18.38 19.22 -37.39
CA GLU A 49 18.82 20.06 -36.28
C GLU A 49 18.18 21.45 -36.39
N GLN A 50 17.64 21.96 -35.29
CA GLN A 50 17.13 23.33 -35.22
C GLN A 50 17.41 23.91 -33.84
N SER A 51 17.94 25.13 -33.79
CA SER A 51 18.24 25.86 -32.54
C SER A 51 19.14 25.08 -31.56
N GLY A 52 20.02 24.20 -32.06
CA GLY A 52 20.94 23.39 -31.26
C GLY A 52 20.31 22.15 -30.61
N HIS A 53 19.09 21.77 -31.01
CA HIS A 53 18.44 20.54 -30.57
C HIS A 53 18.25 19.56 -31.74
N LEU A 54 18.29 18.27 -31.44
CA LEU A 54 18.06 17.19 -32.40
C LEU A 54 16.56 16.84 -32.46
N TYR A 55 15.96 17.06 -33.63
CA TYR A 55 14.57 16.69 -33.90
C TYR A 55 14.51 15.35 -34.60
N ILE A 56 13.66 14.46 -34.11
CA ILE A 56 13.43 13.12 -34.67
C ILE A 56 11.94 12.97 -34.92
N SER A 57 11.55 12.95 -36.20
CA SER A 57 10.17 12.76 -36.63
C SER A 57 9.96 11.32 -37.11
N SER A 58 8.96 10.65 -36.53
CA SER A 58 8.53 9.31 -36.92
C SER A 58 7.13 9.36 -37.52
N SER A 59 6.97 8.76 -38.70
CA SER A 59 5.69 8.64 -39.40
C SER A 59 5.02 7.26 -39.27
N ASP A 60 5.65 6.33 -38.55
CA ASP A 60 5.24 4.93 -38.42
C ASP A 60 4.67 4.62 -37.01
N ALA A 61 3.72 3.68 -36.92
CA ALA A 61 3.19 3.17 -35.66
C ALA A 61 4.11 2.13 -34.97
N GLY A 62 5.11 1.60 -35.68
CA GLY A 62 6.12 0.66 -35.19
C GLY A 62 7.26 1.30 -34.37
N PHE A 63 8.45 0.70 -34.39
CA PHE A 63 9.66 1.27 -33.79
C PHE A 63 10.83 1.24 -34.77
N ASP A 64 11.78 2.16 -34.59
CA ASP A 64 13.03 2.21 -35.33
C ASP A 64 14.18 2.73 -34.44
N TYR A 65 15.41 2.58 -34.90
CA TYR A 65 16.60 3.03 -34.17
C TYR A 65 17.39 4.08 -34.94
N LEU A 66 17.82 5.09 -34.19
CA LEU A 66 18.87 6.03 -34.59
C LEU A 66 20.15 5.63 -33.85
N THR A 67 21.20 5.26 -34.56
CA THR A 67 22.44 4.75 -33.96
C THR A 67 23.53 5.81 -33.95
N PHE A 68 24.25 5.92 -32.82
CA PHE A 68 25.35 6.85 -32.68
C PHE A 68 26.63 6.27 -33.29
N LEU A 69 27.30 7.03 -34.16
CA LEU A 69 28.55 6.72 -34.90
C LEU A 69 28.55 5.46 -35.77
N GLU A 70 27.44 4.73 -35.80
CA GLU A 70 27.32 3.43 -36.45
C GLU A 70 26.28 3.47 -37.56
N ASN A 71 26.57 2.84 -38.70
CA ASN A 71 25.73 2.89 -39.90
C ASN A 71 24.77 1.70 -40.07
N ASN A 72 24.59 0.88 -39.04
CA ASN A 72 23.78 -0.34 -39.08
C ASN A 72 22.90 -0.46 -37.83
N ASN A 73 21.81 -1.23 -37.84
CA ASN A 73 21.02 -1.55 -36.63
C ASN A 73 21.26 -2.99 -36.14
N VAL A 74 22.45 -3.56 -36.41
CA VAL A 74 22.79 -4.94 -36.10
C VAL A 74 23.53 -5.01 -34.76
N PHE A 75 22.79 -4.91 -33.66
CA PHE A 75 23.38 -4.86 -32.31
C PHE A 75 24.04 -6.16 -31.86
N THR A 76 23.85 -7.28 -32.56
CA THR A 76 24.49 -8.56 -32.23
C THR A 76 25.95 -8.66 -32.69
N ARG A 77 26.42 -7.71 -33.52
CA ARG A 77 27.81 -7.62 -33.96
C ARG A 77 28.57 -6.63 -33.08
N GLU A 78 29.87 -6.87 -32.92
CA GLU A 78 30.79 -5.91 -32.31
C GLU A 78 30.73 -4.57 -33.08
N PRO A 79 30.71 -3.43 -32.38
CA PRO A 79 30.68 -2.12 -33.02
C PRO A 79 32.03 -1.79 -33.70
N GLU A 80 31.99 -1.20 -34.89
CA GLU A 80 33.18 -0.66 -35.56
C GLU A 80 33.67 0.64 -34.87
N HIS A 81 32.74 1.37 -34.26
CA HIS A 81 32.95 2.64 -33.54
C HIS A 81 32.45 2.57 -32.10
N GLY A 82 32.80 1.48 -31.38
CA GLY A 82 32.47 1.29 -29.97
C GLY A 82 33.12 2.35 -29.07
N ILE A 83 32.38 2.80 -28.06
CA ILE A 83 32.87 3.73 -27.05
C ILE A 83 33.62 2.90 -25.99
N PRO A 84 34.93 3.09 -25.81
CA PRO A 84 35.72 2.28 -24.89
C PRO A 84 35.41 2.62 -23.43
N VAL A 85 35.24 1.58 -22.63
CA VAL A 85 34.90 1.65 -21.20
C VAL A 85 35.65 0.56 -20.45
N LEU A 86 35.69 0.65 -19.13
CA LEU A 86 36.29 -0.35 -18.26
C LEU A 86 35.22 -1.28 -17.67
N PRO A 87 35.58 -2.54 -17.37
CA PRO A 87 34.76 -3.40 -16.54
C PRO A 87 34.30 -2.72 -15.24
N LYS A 88 33.01 -2.86 -14.90
CA LYS A 88 32.40 -2.25 -13.69
C LYS A 88 32.52 -0.73 -13.61
N GLU A 89 32.79 -0.05 -14.72
CA GLU A 89 32.86 1.41 -14.73
C GLU A 89 31.48 2.00 -14.40
N THR A 90 31.48 3.08 -13.62
CA THR A 90 30.26 3.81 -13.29
C THR A 90 30.18 5.06 -14.14
N LEU A 91 29.09 5.16 -14.90
CA LEU A 91 28.80 6.28 -15.78
C LEU A 91 27.59 7.05 -15.27
N GLU A 92 27.55 8.34 -15.50
CA GLU A 92 26.37 9.18 -15.25
C GLU A 92 25.78 9.64 -16.58
N LEU A 93 24.48 9.37 -16.77
CA LEU A 93 23.73 9.71 -17.97
C LEU A 93 22.78 10.87 -17.69
N HIS A 94 22.96 11.96 -18.44
CA HIS A 94 21.99 13.04 -18.55
C HIS A 94 21.35 12.99 -19.94
N PHE A 95 20.09 12.57 -20.00
CA PHE A 95 19.31 12.50 -21.25
C PHE A 95 18.04 13.34 -21.11
N GLU A 96 18.01 14.51 -21.74
CA GLU A 96 16.87 15.43 -21.74
C GLU A 96 16.17 15.43 -23.10
N ALA A 97 14.86 15.15 -23.11
CA ALA A 97 14.06 15.16 -24.34
C ALA A 97 12.60 15.51 -24.10
N GLU A 98 11.97 16.14 -25.09
CA GLU A 98 10.53 16.41 -25.16
C GLU A 98 9.87 15.59 -26.27
N MET A 99 8.63 15.16 -26.06
CA MET A 99 7.89 14.34 -27.02
C MET A 99 6.56 15.01 -27.38
N MET A 100 6.23 15.02 -28.67
CA MET A 100 4.98 15.57 -29.21
C MET A 100 4.25 14.50 -30.02
N GLY A 101 3.00 14.21 -29.65
CA GLY A 101 2.21 13.11 -30.21
C GLY A 101 2.33 11.84 -29.36
N ASN A 102 2.13 10.66 -29.98
CA ASN A 102 2.17 9.37 -29.29
C ASN A 102 3.57 8.73 -29.27
N VAL A 103 4.59 9.47 -29.70
CA VAL A 103 5.97 8.99 -29.81
C VAL A 103 6.60 8.72 -28.44
N SER A 104 7.37 7.65 -28.33
CA SER A 104 8.20 7.32 -27.18
C SER A 104 9.64 7.10 -27.62
N THR A 105 10.58 7.83 -27.04
CA THR A 105 12.01 7.70 -27.33
C THR A 105 12.80 7.33 -26.08
N LYS A 106 13.62 6.28 -26.17
CA LYS A 106 14.52 5.83 -25.10
C LYS A 106 15.95 5.75 -25.60
N LEU A 107 16.93 6.05 -24.74
CA LEU A 107 18.34 5.81 -25.03
C LEU A 107 18.71 4.38 -24.66
N ALA A 108 19.10 3.58 -25.64
CA ALA A 108 19.69 2.27 -25.45
C ALA A 108 21.20 2.42 -25.27
N LEU A 109 21.73 1.85 -24.18
CA LEU A 109 23.15 1.58 -24.00
C LEU A 109 23.35 0.07 -24.16
N ILE A 110 24.12 -0.31 -25.18
CA ILE A 110 24.44 -1.69 -25.51
C ILE A 110 25.87 -1.97 -25.06
N GLU A 111 26.06 -2.99 -24.23
CA GLU A 111 27.34 -3.41 -23.70
C GLU A 111 27.92 -4.56 -24.51
N TYR A 112 29.22 -4.52 -24.77
CA TYR A 112 29.97 -5.54 -25.50
C TYR A 112 31.22 -5.96 -24.73
N ASN A 113 31.53 -7.25 -24.81
CA ASN A 113 32.88 -7.77 -24.65
C ASN A 113 33.45 -7.96 -26.08
N HIS A 114 34.76 -8.04 -26.25
CA HIS A 114 35.42 -8.16 -27.58
C HIS A 114 35.04 -9.41 -28.42
N SER A 115 34.06 -10.18 -27.99
CA SER A 115 33.59 -11.41 -28.64
C SER A 115 32.08 -11.38 -28.93
N GLU A 116 31.27 -10.77 -28.07
CA GLU A 116 29.82 -10.73 -28.19
C GLU A 116 29.19 -9.57 -27.43
N LYS A 117 27.90 -9.37 -27.69
CA LYS A 117 27.05 -8.43 -26.98
C LYS A 117 26.69 -8.99 -25.59
N CYS A 118 27.06 -8.27 -24.54
CA CYS A 118 26.79 -8.64 -23.15
C CYS A 118 25.37 -8.27 -22.70
N ASN A 119 24.95 -7.03 -22.93
CA ASN A 119 23.73 -6.49 -22.34
C ASN A 119 23.13 -5.33 -23.15
N VAL A 120 21.84 -5.02 -22.92
CA VAL A 120 21.21 -3.76 -23.38
C VAL A 120 20.31 -3.23 -22.29
N THR A 121 20.50 -1.97 -21.96
CA THR A 121 19.63 -1.25 -21.03
C THR A 121 19.02 -0.05 -21.74
N PHE A 122 17.74 0.22 -21.48
CA PHE A 122 17.00 1.35 -22.05
C PHE A 122 16.68 2.37 -20.97
N TYR A 123 17.02 3.62 -21.23
CA TYR A 123 16.82 4.74 -20.32
C TYR A 123 15.76 5.69 -20.86
N ASP A 124 14.78 6.02 -20.01
CA ASP A 124 13.81 7.07 -20.30
C ASP A 124 14.47 8.45 -20.18
N PRO A 125 14.08 9.43 -20.99
CA PRO A 125 14.56 10.80 -20.84
C PRO A 125 14.04 11.46 -19.56
N ASN A 126 14.68 12.56 -19.17
CA ASN A 126 14.37 13.44 -18.05
C ASN A 126 14.46 12.74 -16.67
N LYS A 127 15.35 11.75 -16.56
CA LYS A 127 15.73 11.09 -15.31
C LYS A 127 17.25 11.15 -15.18
N GLU A 128 17.76 11.46 -14.00
CA GLU A 128 19.17 11.26 -13.69
C GLU A 128 19.41 9.77 -13.46
N VAL A 129 20.37 9.20 -14.19
CA VAL A 129 20.65 7.77 -14.12
C VAL A 129 22.14 7.52 -14.00
N LYS A 130 22.54 6.82 -12.95
CA LYS A 130 23.86 6.20 -12.84
C LYS A 130 23.81 4.80 -13.42
N ILE A 131 24.81 4.49 -14.24
CA ILE A 131 24.93 3.25 -15.01
C ILE A 131 26.18 2.53 -14.51
N ILE A 132 26.01 1.34 -13.96
CA ILE A 132 27.14 0.47 -13.62
C ILE A 132 27.23 -0.57 -14.73
N LEU A 133 28.37 -0.59 -15.42
CA LEU A 133 28.61 -1.55 -16.48
C LEU A 133 28.90 -2.96 -15.92
N SER A 134 28.65 -3.97 -16.72
CA SER A 134 28.87 -5.37 -16.37
C SER A 134 30.36 -5.68 -16.21
N GLU A 135 30.68 -6.79 -15.51
CA GLU A 135 32.08 -7.18 -15.23
C GLU A 135 32.88 -7.54 -16.50
N GLU A 136 32.20 -7.84 -17.60
CA GLU A 136 32.82 -8.26 -18.86
C GLU A 136 32.83 -7.13 -19.91
N THR A 137 32.26 -5.97 -19.59
CA THR A 137 32.05 -4.90 -20.56
C THR A 137 33.34 -4.13 -20.83
N THR A 138 33.75 -4.10 -22.09
CA THR A 138 34.93 -3.35 -22.55
C THR A 138 34.58 -2.24 -23.53
N GLN A 139 33.39 -2.31 -24.15
CA GLN A 139 32.89 -1.27 -25.05
C GLN A 139 31.38 -1.10 -24.91
N VAL A 140 30.90 0.11 -25.15
CA VAL A 140 29.46 0.42 -25.24
C VAL A 140 29.10 1.07 -26.56
N ARG A 141 27.85 0.90 -26.96
CA ARG A 141 27.24 1.55 -28.12
C ARG A 141 25.94 2.23 -27.70
N LEU A 142 25.66 3.40 -28.26
CA LEU A 142 24.43 4.16 -28.00
C LEU A 142 23.48 4.11 -29.19
N ALA A 143 22.19 3.99 -28.91
CA ALA A 143 21.13 4.12 -29.91
C ALA A 143 19.87 4.75 -29.31
N LEU A 144 19.16 5.59 -30.05
CA LEU A 144 17.83 6.06 -29.66
C LEU A 144 16.78 5.15 -30.28
N LYS A 145 16.00 4.48 -29.44
CA LYS A 145 14.84 3.70 -29.87
C LYS A 145 13.62 4.61 -29.91
N VAL A 146 13.08 4.86 -31.10
CA VAL A 146 11.91 5.70 -31.32
C VAL A 146 10.74 4.79 -31.65
N THR A 147 9.66 4.89 -30.89
CA THR A 147 8.45 4.06 -31.02
C THR A 147 7.25 4.96 -31.26
N HIS A 148 6.36 4.55 -32.17
CA HIS A 148 5.14 5.25 -32.59
C HIS A 148 5.39 6.57 -33.35
N ALA A 149 4.29 7.13 -33.87
CA ALA A 149 4.32 8.34 -34.68
C ALA A 149 4.29 9.60 -33.81
N GLY A 150 5.09 10.58 -34.19
CA GLY A 150 5.24 11.86 -33.49
C GLY A 150 6.65 12.41 -33.62
N VAL A 151 6.94 13.46 -32.85
CA VAL A 151 8.23 14.17 -32.90
C VAL A 151 8.89 14.12 -31.52
N THR A 152 10.14 13.68 -31.47
CA THR A 152 11.01 13.81 -30.28
C THR A 152 12.00 14.94 -30.50
N ILE A 153 12.16 15.79 -29.49
CA ILE A 153 13.14 16.87 -29.45
C ILE A 153 14.15 16.51 -28.37
N VAL A 154 15.33 16.06 -28.76
CA VAL A 154 16.44 15.79 -27.84
C VAL A 154 17.15 17.10 -27.57
N LYS A 155 17.12 17.55 -26.31
CA LYS A 155 17.74 18.80 -25.88
C LYS A 155 19.20 18.60 -25.48
N ARG A 156 19.49 17.49 -24.80
CA ARG A 156 20.84 17.17 -24.33
C ARG A 156 21.00 15.68 -24.10
N ILE A 157 22.11 15.13 -24.58
CA ILE A 157 22.66 13.84 -24.15
C ILE A 157 24.09 14.08 -23.65
N GLN A 158 24.40 13.57 -22.46
CA GLN A 158 25.74 13.59 -21.89
C GLN A 158 25.98 12.31 -21.10
N LEU A 159 27.19 11.77 -21.23
CA LEU A 159 27.64 10.55 -20.56
C LEU A 159 29.03 10.77 -19.95
N GLU A 160 29.10 10.74 -18.62
CA GLU A 160 30.30 11.09 -17.85
C GLU A 160 30.82 9.93 -17.01
N ARG A 161 32.14 9.87 -16.82
CA ARG A 161 32.80 8.97 -15.87
C ARG A 161 32.66 9.52 -14.46
N VAL A 162 32.31 8.65 -13.52
CA VAL A 162 32.29 9.01 -12.10
C VAL A 162 33.67 8.76 -11.50
N VAL A 163 34.45 9.83 -11.27
CA VAL A 163 35.84 9.75 -10.79
C VAL A 163 35.94 9.25 -9.34
N ALA A 164 36.78 8.24 -9.10
CA ALA A 164 36.98 7.62 -7.78
C ALA A 164 37.44 8.58 -6.66
N SER A 165 38.06 9.72 -7.00
CA SER A 165 38.53 10.71 -6.02
C SER A 165 37.40 11.54 -5.37
N GLU A 166 36.23 11.66 -6.01
CA GLU A 166 35.03 12.23 -5.39
C GLU A 166 34.39 11.27 -4.38
N ILE A 167 34.53 9.96 -4.60
CA ILE A 167 34.10 8.92 -3.66
C ILE A 167 34.90 9.09 -2.35
N SER A 168 36.23 9.15 -2.43
CA SER A 168 37.12 9.27 -1.24
C SER A 168 36.98 10.60 -0.47
N LYS A 169 36.79 11.75 -1.15
CA LYS A 169 36.64 13.05 -0.47
C LYS A 169 35.28 13.24 0.18
N ARG A 170 34.21 12.58 -0.31
CA ARG A 170 32.90 12.58 0.38
C ARG A 170 32.85 11.58 1.55
N THR A 171 33.49 10.41 1.46
CA THR A 171 33.56 9.46 2.59
C THR A 171 34.40 9.97 3.76
N ALA A 172 35.46 10.74 3.52
CA ALA A 172 36.32 11.22 4.60
C ALA A 172 35.71 12.38 5.43
N SER A 173 34.68 13.06 4.92
CA SER A 173 34.02 14.17 5.65
C SER A 173 32.77 13.76 6.44
N HIS A 174 32.31 12.51 6.32
CA HIS A 174 31.17 11.97 7.09
C HIS A 174 31.63 11.09 8.25
N GLY A 175 32.54 11.62 9.09
CA GLY A 175 32.75 11.13 10.46
C GLY A 175 31.58 11.41 11.42
N VAL A 176 30.40 11.71 10.88
CA VAL A 176 29.13 11.78 11.59
C VAL A 176 28.12 11.04 10.71
N MET A 177 27.82 9.80 11.07
CA MET A 177 26.70 9.07 10.48
C MET A 177 25.43 9.92 10.60
N SER A 178 24.69 10.08 9.51
CA SER A 178 23.43 10.82 9.52
C SER A 178 22.51 10.17 10.56
N HIS A 179 21.94 10.98 11.47
CA HIS A 179 20.91 10.47 12.35
C HIS A 179 19.67 10.18 11.50
N ALA A 180 18.98 9.08 11.79
CA ALA A 180 17.69 8.82 11.16
C ALA A 180 16.77 10.04 11.39
N PRO A 181 15.99 10.46 10.37
CA PRO A 181 15.20 11.68 10.45
C PRO A 181 14.17 11.61 11.59
N ALA A 182 13.85 12.75 12.21
CA ALA A 182 12.85 12.78 13.27
C ALA A 182 11.46 12.36 12.74
N ILE A 183 10.83 11.38 13.40
CA ILE A 183 9.53 10.85 13.01
C ILE A 183 8.41 11.78 13.51
N LYS A 184 7.78 12.55 12.62
CA LYS A 184 6.60 13.38 12.95
C LYS A 184 5.29 12.77 12.48
N ARG A 185 5.34 11.91 11.46
CA ARG A 185 4.23 11.16 10.86
C ARG A 185 4.75 9.78 10.44
N LEU A 186 3.87 8.80 10.22
CA LEU A 186 4.25 7.48 9.68
C LEU A 186 5.06 7.59 8.39
N LYS A 187 4.73 8.55 7.53
CA LYS A 187 5.43 8.78 6.26
C LYS A 187 6.88 9.25 6.40
N ASP A 188 7.27 9.73 7.57
CA ASP A 188 8.66 10.12 7.84
C ASP A 188 9.50 8.90 8.30
N LEU A 189 8.87 7.76 8.58
CA LEU A 189 9.54 6.51 8.96
C LEU A 189 10.16 5.85 7.72
N GLN A 190 11.49 5.92 7.65
CA GLN A 190 12.30 5.19 6.67
C GLN A 190 12.53 3.74 7.11
N VAL A 191 12.08 2.79 6.30
CA VAL A 191 12.18 1.34 6.57
C VAL A 191 12.92 0.67 5.41
N ALA A 192 14.11 0.13 5.69
CA ALA A 192 14.78 -0.75 4.74
C ALA A 192 14.01 -2.05 4.64
N CYS A 193 13.73 -2.55 3.43
CA CYS A 193 12.85 -3.70 3.31
C CYS A 193 13.25 -4.73 2.25
N ILE A 194 12.91 -5.98 2.52
CA ILE A 194 12.92 -7.10 1.55
C ILE A 194 11.54 -7.74 1.58
N PHE A 195 10.69 -7.39 0.61
CA PHE A 195 9.30 -7.81 0.53
C PHE A 195 8.92 -8.39 -0.83
N ASP A 196 8.03 -9.39 -0.82
CA ASP A 196 7.21 -9.73 -1.98
C ASP A 196 6.19 -8.60 -2.24
N GLU A 197 5.65 -8.58 -3.46
CA GLU A 197 4.78 -7.52 -3.98
C GLU A 197 3.61 -7.17 -3.05
N PHE A 198 2.94 -8.19 -2.52
CA PHE A 198 1.77 -8.05 -1.66
C PHE A 198 2.00 -7.27 -0.38
N THR A 199 3.15 -7.48 0.26
CA THR A 199 3.50 -6.81 1.52
C THR A 199 4.00 -5.41 1.20
N ARG A 200 4.83 -5.26 0.16
CA ARG A 200 5.32 -3.98 -0.33
C ARG A 200 4.19 -2.99 -0.64
N THR A 201 3.19 -3.40 -1.44
CA THR A 201 2.07 -2.54 -1.86
C THR A 201 1.22 -2.06 -0.70
N CYS A 202 1.18 -2.81 0.40
CA CYS A 202 0.45 -2.42 1.60
C CYS A 202 1.25 -1.43 2.47
N TYR A 203 2.53 -1.71 2.74
CA TYR A 203 3.36 -0.88 3.61
C TYR A 203 3.86 0.41 2.95
N GLU A 204 4.02 0.47 1.62
CA GLU A 204 4.41 1.71 0.91
C GLU A 204 3.40 2.85 1.09
N LYS A 205 2.14 2.50 1.41
CA LYS A 205 1.08 3.46 1.72
C LYS A 205 1.20 4.02 3.14
N GLU A 206 1.95 3.38 4.02
CA GLU A 206 2.11 3.80 5.42
C GLU A 206 3.42 4.54 5.66
N VAL A 207 4.53 4.00 5.16
CA VAL A 207 5.89 4.44 5.50
C VAL A 207 6.69 4.77 4.24
N GLN A 208 7.91 5.30 4.41
CA GLN A 208 8.88 5.41 3.33
C GLN A 208 9.69 4.12 3.25
N LEU A 209 9.40 3.28 2.26
CA LEU A 209 10.16 2.05 2.03
C LEU A 209 11.46 2.34 1.25
N LEU A 210 12.54 1.72 1.70
CA LEU A 210 13.83 1.64 1.00
C LEU A 210 14.04 0.19 0.56
N PRO A 211 13.51 -0.20 -0.62
CA PRO A 211 13.76 -1.54 -1.16
C PRO A 211 15.23 -1.65 -1.56
N ILE A 212 15.90 -2.67 -1.03
CA ILE A 212 17.33 -2.94 -1.26
C ILE A 212 17.52 -4.22 -2.06
N THR A 213 18.65 -4.38 -2.75
CA THR A 213 19.06 -5.58 -3.45
C THR A 213 20.35 -6.14 -2.84
N PRO A 214 20.74 -7.40 -3.15
CA PRO A 214 22.01 -7.95 -2.68
C PRO A 214 23.24 -7.13 -3.09
N THR A 215 23.15 -6.34 -4.17
CA THR A 215 24.27 -5.59 -4.76
C THR A 215 24.31 -4.12 -4.37
N ASP A 216 23.20 -3.52 -3.93
CA ASP A 216 23.12 -2.07 -3.65
C ASP A 216 22.86 -1.71 -2.19
N TRP A 217 22.54 -2.69 -1.33
CA TRP A 217 22.05 -2.40 0.03
C TRP A 217 23.01 -1.52 0.82
N ARG A 218 24.32 -1.72 0.65
CA ARG A 218 25.35 -0.98 1.38
C ARG A 218 25.31 0.50 1.02
N ASP A 219 25.25 0.83 -0.26
CA ASP A 219 25.22 2.21 -0.74
C ASP A 219 23.89 2.87 -0.37
N VAL A 220 22.77 2.20 -0.65
CA VAL A 220 21.42 2.71 -0.35
C VAL A 220 21.26 3.04 1.13
N LEU A 221 21.67 2.14 2.03
CA LEU A 221 21.51 2.32 3.48
C LEU A 221 22.56 3.24 4.10
N THR A 222 23.72 3.41 3.47
CA THR A 222 24.72 4.40 3.88
C THR A 222 24.26 5.82 3.53
N GLU A 223 23.69 6.02 2.34
CA GLU A 223 23.10 7.31 1.94
C GLU A 223 21.80 7.61 2.70
N ASN A 224 20.97 6.59 2.94
CA ASN A 224 19.65 6.70 3.54
C ASN A 224 19.53 5.78 4.77
N ARG A 225 20.04 6.24 5.91
CA ARG A 225 20.01 5.46 7.15
C ARG A 225 18.56 5.13 7.55
N PRO A 226 18.16 3.84 7.58
CA PRO A 226 16.81 3.45 7.96
C PRO A 226 16.63 3.50 9.49
N HIS A 227 15.36 3.56 9.93
CA HIS A 227 15.01 3.40 11.34
C HIS A 227 15.11 1.94 11.80
N PHE A 228 14.79 1.00 10.91
CA PHE A 228 14.97 -0.43 11.09
C PHE A 228 14.96 -1.13 9.73
N LEU A 229 15.53 -2.35 9.70
CA LEU A 229 15.43 -3.27 8.58
C LEU A 229 14.24 -4.19 8.81
N PHE A 230 13.38 -4.35 7.79
CA PHE A 230 12.22 -5.23 7.84
C PHE A 230 12.21 -6.22 6.67
N VAL A 231 12.47 -7.48 6.97
CA VAL A 231 12.49 -8.59 6.02
C VAL A 231 11.29 -9.50 6.29
N GLU A 232 10.59 -9.91 5.25
CA GLU A 232 9.61 -10.99 5.39
C GLU A 232 10.17 -12.32 4.90
N SER A 233 9.45 -13.42 5.16
CA SER A 233 9.66 -14.71 4.51
C SER A 233 9.31 -14.63 3.01
N ALA A 234 10.13 -13.89 2.27
CA ALA A 234 9.96 -13.56 0.86
C ALA A 234 10.43 -14.73 -0.02
N TRP A 235 9.65 -15.02 -1.05
CA TRP A 235 10.05 -16.00 -2.06
C TRP A 235 10.85 -15.34 -3.19
N LYS A 236 10.44 -14.14 -3.60
CA LYS A 236 11.10 -13.36 -4.64
C LYS A 236 11.87 -12.19 -4.05
N GLY A 237 11.22 -11.40 -3.18
CA GLY A 237 11.80 -10.20 -2.55
C GLY A 237 12.25 -9.12 -3.54
N ASN A 238 11.68 -7.92 -3.45
CA ASN A 238 12.04 -6.73 -4.24
C ASN A 238 12.24 -7.03 -5.74
N TYR A 239 11.13 -7.33 -6.43
CA TYR A 239 11.11 -7.64 -7.87
C TYR A 239 11.93 -8.89 -8.28
N GLY A 240 12.26 -9.77 -7.33
CA GLY A 240 13.01 -11.01 -7.59
C GLY A 240 14.50 -10.91 -7.24
N ALA A 241 14.99 -9.76 -6.78
CA ALA A 241 16.40 -9.57 -6.44
C ALA A 241 16.88 -10.51 -5.30
N TRP A 242 15.97 -10.95 -4.44
CA TRP A 242 16.27 -11.85 -3.31
C TRP A 242 15.77 -13.28 -3.52
N GLU A 243 15.42 -13.65 -4.75
CA GLU A 243 14.92 -14.98 -5.06
C GLU A 243 15.97 -16.03 -4.66
N PHE A 244 15.54 -17.04 -3.93
CA PHE A 244 16.40 -18.09 -3.34
C PHE A 244 17.43 -17.64 -2.28
N LYS A 245 17.46 -16.36 -1.89
CA LYS A 245 18.43 -15.82 -0.91
C LYS A 245 17.90 -15.69 0.51
N ILE A 246 16.58 -15.80 0.72
CA ILE A 246 15.96 -15.72 2.05
C ILE A 246 15.66 -17.12 2.63
N ALA A 247 14.89 -17.95 1.90
CA ALA A 247 14.62 -19.32 2.29
C ALA A 247 15.84 -20.25 2.13
N THR A 248 15.87 -21.36 2.87
CA THR A 248 16.89 -22.40 2.76
C THR A 248 16.63 -23.30 1.54
N TYR A 249 17.62 -23.31 0.64
CA TYR A 249 17.72 -24.18 -0.54
C TYR A 249 19.09 -24.88 -0.56
N ASN A 250 19.17 -26.00 -1.25
CA ASN A 250 20.44 -26.71 -1.43
C ASN A 250 21.38 -25.87 -2.31
N ASN A 251 22.65 -25.74 -1.91
CA ASN A 251 23.72 -25.08 -2.67
C ASN A 251 23.51 -23.59 -3.01
N GLN A 252 22.86 -22.82 -2.13
CA GLN A 252 22.67 -21.38 -2.30
C GLN A 252 23.30 -20.59 -1.15
N SER A 253 23.96 -19.47 -1.49
CA SER A 253 24.59 -18.58 -0.52
C SER A 253 23.58 -17.57 0.03
N LYS A 254 23.67 -17.30 1.33
CA LYS A 254 22.97 -16.20 2.03
C LYS A 254 23.94 -15.13 2.51
N ALA A 255 25.17 -15.11 1.96
CA ALA A 255 26.26 -14.26 2.42
C ALA A 255 25.87 -12.78 2.43
N GLU A 256 25.21 -12.30 1.38
CA GLU A 256 24.82 -10.90 1.23
C GLU A 256 23.78 -10.48 2.27
N LEU A 257 22.86 -11.38 2.63
CA LEU A 257 21.89 -11.12 3.70
C LEU A 257 22.59 -11.05 5.06
N PHE A 258 23.54 -11.95 5.32
CA PHE A 258 24.25 -11.98 6.60
C PHE A 258 25.18 -10.78 6.74
N GLU A 259 25.85 -10.37 5.66
CA GLU A 259 26.65 -9.14 5.64
C GLU A 259 25.80 -7.89 5.91
N LEU A 260 24.58 -7.83 5.35
CA LEU A 260 23.61 -6.78 5.65
C LEU A 260 23.22 -6.78 7.14
N LEU A 261 22.93 -7.94 7.73
CA LEU A 261 22.57 -8.05 9.14
C LEU A 261 23.73 -7.65 10.06
N ASP A 262 24.94 -8.08 9.75
CA ASP A 262 26.15 -7.71 10.49
C ASP A 262 26.38 -6.19 10.41
N TRP A 263 26.21 -5.58 9.23
CA TRP A 263 26.28 -4.13 9.08
C TRP A 263 25.18 -3.42 9.87
N CYS A 264 23.92 -3.87 9.81
CA CYS A 264 22.85 -3.27 10.62
C CYS A 264 23.19 -3.29 12.12
N LYS A 265 23.74 -4.40 12.60
CA LYS A 265 24.20 -4.54 13.98
C LYS A 265 25.33 -3.57 14.33
N GLU A 266 26.34 -3.44 13.47
CA GLU A 266 27.43 -2.46 13.64
C GLU A 266 26.92 -1.01 13.67
N GLN A 267 25.90 -0.71 12.87
CA GLN A 267 25.30 0.61 12.79
C GLN A 267 24.24 0.87 13.87
N GLY A 268 23.88 -0.12 14.69
CA GLY A 268 22.81 -0.01 15.70
C GLY A 268 21.42 0.16 15.09
N ILE A 269 21.16 -0.46 13.93
CA ILE A 269 19.87 -0.48 13.25
C ILE A 269 19.15 -1.77 13.65
N PRO A 270 17.97 -1.70 14.31
CA PRO A 270 17.18 -2.88 14.64
C PRO A 270 16.77 -3.67 13.40
N THR A 271 16.78 -5.00 13.51
CA THR A 271 16.39 -5.91 12.43
C THR A 271 15.13 -6.69 12.79
N VAL A 272 14.17 -6.74 11.85
CA VAL A 272 12.88 -7.41 12.00
C VAL A 272 12.70 -8.46 10.92
N PHE A 273 12.34 -9.68 11.31
CA PHE A 273 11.90 -10.74 10.40
C PHE A 273 10.42 -11.07 10.62
N TRP A 274 9.58 -11.07 9.58
CA TRP A 274 8.19 -11.56 9.64
C TRP A 274 7.99 -12.81 8.78
N ASN A 275 7.78 -13.96 9.42
CA ASN A 275 7.41 -15.18 8.71
C ASN A 275 5.89 -15.24 8.47
N LYS A 276 5.48 -14.91 7.25
CA LYS A 276 4.08 -14.98 6.78
C LYS A 276 3.65 -16.36 6.30
N GLU A 277 4.58 -17.29 6.18
CA GLU A 277 4.38 -18.63 5.63
C GLU A 277 4.28 -19.72 6.71
N ASP A 278 4.35 -19.32 7.98
CA ASP A 278 4.19 -20.23 9.12
C ASP A 278 2.77 -20.79 9.25
N PRO A 279 2.61 -22.00 9.80
CA PRO A 279 3.68 -22.91 10.25
C PRO A 279 4.24 -23.79 9.13
N ILE A 280 3.65 -23.75 7.92
CA ILE A 280 3.93 -24.69 6.82
C ILE A 280 5.39 -24.61 6.35
N HIS A 281 5.96 -23.40 6.31
CA HIS A 281 7.30 -23.17 5.81
C HIS A 281 8.30 -22.73 6.90
N PHE A 282 8.04 -23.05 8.17
CA PHE A 282 8.97 -22.76 9.27
C PHE A 282 10.41 -23.22 8.99
N ASP A 283 10.59 -24.50 8.63
CA ASP A 283 11.91 -25.08 8.36
C ASP A 283 12.64 -24.43 7.18
N LYS A 284 11.89 -23.78 6.27
CA LYS A 284 12.47 -23.06 5.14
C LYS A 284 13.07 -21.72 5.55
N PHE A 285 12.59 -21.09 6.62
CA PHE A 285 12.97 -19.71 6.94
C PHE A 285 13.69 -19.57 8.29
N ILE A 286 13.63 -20.58 9.17
CA ILE A 286 14.18 -20.49 10.53
C ILE A 286 15.67 -20.14 10.58
N ASP A 287 16.51 -20.73 9.72
CA ASP A 287 17.98 -20.47 9.70
C ASP A 287 18.33 -19.02 9.36
N THR A 288 17.40 -18.32 8.71
CA THR A 288 17.49 -16.89 8.41
C THR A 288 16.88 -16.08 9.54
N ALA A 289 15.67 -16.43 9.98
CA ALA A 289 14.91 -15.73 11.00
C ALA A 289 15.64 -15.64 12.34
N GLU A 290 16.33 -16.71 12.75
CA GLU A 290 17.03 -16.80 14.05
C GLU A 290 18.17 -15.78 14.24
N ARG A 291 18.53 -15.03 13.19
CA ARG A 291 19.60 -14.02 13.20
C ARG A 291 19.10 -12.58 13.38
N PHE A 292 17.78 -12.37 13.38
CA PHE A 292 17.17 -11.05 13.52
C PHE A 292 16.88 -10.71 14.98
N ASP A 293 16.94 -9.43 15.33
CA ASP A 293 16.70 -8.96 16.71
C ASP A 293 15.25 -9.16 17.18
N TYR A 294 14.31 -9.10 16.23
CA TYR A 294 12.88 -9.26 16.45
C TYR A 294 12.30 -10.20 15.39
N ILE A 295 11.54 -11.20 15.83
CA ILE A 295 10.90 -12.19 14.96
C ILE A 295 9.38 -12.10 15.14
N TYR A 296 8.66 -12.00 14.04
CA TYR A 296 7.21 -12.06 13.99
C TYR A 296 6.79 -13.30 13.21
N THR A 297 5.79 -14.02 13.71
CA THR A 297 5.22 -15.19 13.04
C THR A 297 3.72 -15.04 12.91
N THR A 298 3.13 -15.49 11.80
CA THR A 298 1.68 -15.52 11.66
C THR A 298 1.02 -16.53 12.60
N ASP A 299 1.75 -17.54 13.08
CA ASP A 299 1.24 -18.59 13.96
C ASP A 299 1.83 -18.49 15.38
N ALA A 300 1.02 -18.07 16.36
CA ALA A 300 1.48 -17.91 17.73
C ALA A 300 2.00 -19.21 18.37
N ASP A 301 1.57 -20.38 17.88
CA ASP A 301 2.06 -21.67 18.38
C ASP A 301 3.53 -21.93 17.97
N MET A 302 4.08 -21.15 17.03
CA MET A 302 5.48 -21.23 16.60
C MET A 302 6.42 -20.37 17.46
N ILE A 303 5.91 -19.47 18.30
CA ILE A 303 6.72 -18.57 19.14
C ILE A 303 7.77 -19.34 19.96
N PRO A 304 7.43 -20.42 20.71
CA PRO A 304 8.42 -21.12 21.53
C PRO A 304 9.57 -21.70 20.71
N LYS A 305 9.30 -22.18 19.49
CA LYS A 305 10.32 -22.76 18.60
C LYS A 305 11.29 -21.70 18.08
N TYR A 306 10.79 -20.52 17.73
CA TYR A 306 11.65 -19.40 17.36
C TYR A 306 12.50 -18.92 18.54
N GLN A 307 11.92 -18.81 19.74
CA GLN A 307 12.65 -18.39 20.93
C GLN A 307 13.80 -19.35 21.26
N GLU A 308 13.56 -20.67 21.14
CA GLU A 308 14.58 -21.70 21.31
C GLU A 308 15.72 -21.55 20.31
N ARG A 309 15.39 -21.36 19.02
CA ARG A 309 16.36 -21.27 17.92
C ARG A 309 17.16 -19.97 17.91
N ALA A 310 16.49 -18.84 18.16
CA ALA A 310 17.10 -17.51 18.14
C ALA A 310 17.82 -17.16 19.46
N GLY A 311 17.48 -17.84 20.56
CA GLY A 311 18.10 -17.62 21.87
C GLY A 311 17.64 -16.34 22.59
N HIS A 312 16.54 -15.72 22.16
CA HIS A 312 15.94 -14.54 22.78
C HIS A 312 14.41 -14.57 22.76
N THR A 313 13.79 -13.71 23.56
CA THR A 313 12.32 -13.68 23.75
C THR A 313 11.59 -12.67 22.87
N ASN A 314 12.29 -11.87 22.08
CA ASN A 314 11.73 -10.88 21.14
C ASN A 314 11.05 -11.57 19.93
N VAL A 315 10.05 -12.41 20.21
CA VAL A 315 9.32 -13.22 19.24
C VAL A 315 7.84 -13.03 19.50
N PHE A 316 7.09 -12.58 18.49
CA PHE A 316 5.71 -12.15 18.63
C PHE A 316 4.80 -12.75 17.55
N ALA A 317 3.51 -12.88 17.86
CA ALA A 317 2.51 -13.25 16.87
C ALA A 317 2.04 -12.00 16.10
N GLN A 318 2.04 -12.09 14.77
CA GLN A 318 1.56 -11.03 13.90
C GLN A 318 0.73 -11.60 12.75
N SER A 319 -0.58 -11.53 12.89
CA SER A 319 -1.52 -11.88 11.83
C SER A 319 -1.47 -10.88 10.66
N PHE A 320 -2.00 -11.30 9.52
CA PHE A 320 -2.27 -10.41 8.39
C PHE A 320 -3.17 -9.22 8.78
N ALA A 321 -3.22 -8.23 7.90
CA ALA A 321 -3.94 -6.98 8.07
C ALA A 321 -4.43 -6.45 6.73
N VAL A 322 -5.19 -5.36 6.76
CA VAL A 322 -5.66 -4.66 5.55
C VAL A 322 -4.98 -3.32 5.37
N GLN A 323 -4.85 -2.94 4.10
CA GLN A 323 -4.56 -1.58 3.67
C GLN A 323 -5.89 -0.88 3.30
N PRO A 324 -6.42 0.07 4.11
CA PRO A 324 -7.66 0.79 3.85
C PRO A 324 -7.84 1.33 2.42
N SER A 325 -6.80 1.90 1.80
CA SER A 325 -6.94 2.47 0.45
C SER A 325 -7.19 1.41 -0.63
N MET A 326 -6.88 0.14 -0.34
CA MET A 326 -7.02 -0.99 -1.27
C MET A 326 -8.20 -1.89 -0.91
N HIS A 327 -8.45 -2.10 0.38
CA HIS A 327 -9.46 -3.03 0.90
C HIS A 327 -10.50 -2.24 1.68
N ASN A 328 -11.60 -1.90 1.01
CA ASN A 328 -12.61 -1.00 1.53
C ASN A 328 -13.97 -1.29 0.91
N PRO A 329 -15.05 -0.79 1.52
CA PRO A 329 -16.41 -1.05 1.06
C PRO A 329 -16.83 -0.16 -0.10
N ILE A 330 -15.96 0.72 -0.64
CA ILE A 330 -16.29 1.63 -1.75
C ILE A 330 -16.88 0.83 -2.90
N ALA A 331 -18.08 1.17 -3.31
CA ALA A 331 -18.84 0.45 -4.32
C ALA A 331 -18.07 0.41 -5.65
N LEU A 332 -18.16 -0.74 -6.33
CA LEU A 332 -17.75 -0.84 -7.73
C LEU A 332 -18.81 -0.16 -8.61
N ALA A 333 -18.43 0.14 -9.86
CA ALA A 333 -19.38 0.68 -10.84
C ALA A 333 -20.55 -0.29 -11.09
N GLU A 334 -20.25 -1.58 -11.12
CA GLU A 334 -21.25 -2.63 -11.24
C GLU A 334 -21.77 -3.06 -9.87
N PRO A 335 -23.08 -3.33 -9.73
CA PRO A 335 -23.66 -3.80 -8.49
C PRO A 335 -23.15 -5.21 -8.13
N ARG A 336 -23.18 -5.52 -6.83
CA ARG A 336 -22.80 -6.84 -6.33
C ARG A 336 -23.67 -7.94 -6.93
N VAL A 337 -23.03 -8.99 -7.43
CA VAL A 337 -23.70 -10.22 -7.86
C VAL A 337 -24.19 -10.97 -6.62
N ASP A 338 -25.47 -11.34 -6.61
CA ASP A 338 -26.10 -12.12 -5.53
C ASP A 338 -25.70 -13.61 -5.60
N LYS A 339 -24.41 -13.85 -5.37
CA LYS A 339 -23.77 -15.17 -5.28
C LYS A 339 -22.62 -15.12 -4.27
N MET A 340 -22.10 -16.30 -3.95
CA MET A 340 -20.91 -16.50 -3.16
C MET A 340 -19.70 -16.74 -4.07
N CYS A 341 -18.64 -15.96 -3.88
CA CYS A 341 -17.43 -16.06 -4.69
C CYS A 341 -16.33 -16.83 -3.96
N PHE A 342 -15.80 -17.88 -4.61
CA PHE A 342 -14.55 -18.52 -4.23
C PHE A 342 -13.48 -18.25 -5.30
N ALA A 343 -12.41 -17.54 -4.93
CA ALA A 343 -11.22 -17.40 -5.75
C ALA A 343 -10.08 -18.22 -5.14
N GLY A 344 -9.67 -19.31 -5.80
CA GLY A 344 -8.68 -20.23 -5.26
C GLY A 344 -8.48 -21.50 -6.09
N SER A 345 -7.66 -22.43 -5.59
CA SER A 345 -7.45 -23.75 -6.19
C SER A 345 -8.22 -24.82 -5.44
N TYR A 346 -8.68 -25.85 -6.15
CA TYR A 346 -9.14 -27.09 -5.54
C TYR A 346 -7.96 -27.94 -5.05
N TYR A 347 -8.19 -28.73 -4.00
CA TYR A 347 -7.18 -29.63 -3.41
C TYR A 347 -7.76 -31.04 -3.24
N GLY A 348 -7.58 -31.89 -4.26
CA GLY A 348 -8.15 -33.24 -4.30
C GLY A 348 -7.47 -34.27 -3.39
N ASN A 349 -6.14 -34.29 -3.30
CA ASN A 349 -5.43 -35.40 -2.62
C ASN A 349 -4.42 -34.99 -1.54
N ARG A 350 -4.31 -33.70 -1.17
CA ARG A 350 -3.24 -33.27 -0.25
C ARG A 350 -3.51 -33.49 1.24
N HIS A 351 -4.75 -33.48 1.70
CA HIS A 351 -5.15 -33.90 3.05
C HIS A 351 -6.66 -34.19 3.00
N GLU A 352 -7.12 -35.40 3.35
CA GLU A 352 -8.53 -35.79 3.24
C GLU A 352 -9.46 -34.85 4.02
N GLU A 353 -9.06 -34.47 5.23
CA GLU A 353 -9.78 -33.50 6.07
C GLU A 353 -9.94 -32.14 5.37
N ARG A 354 -8.87 -31.62 4.74
CA ARG A 354 -8.90 -30.33 4.05
C ARG A 354 -9.80 -30.35 2.82
N ARG A 355 -9.81 -31.46 2.08
CA ARG A 355 -10.75 -31.64 0.96
C ARG A 355 -12.18 -31.64 1.46
N LYS A 356 -12.45 -32.39 2.54
CA LYS A 356 -13.77 -32.45 3.17
C LYS A 356 -14.24 -31.07 3.64
N ASP A 357 -13.41 -30.35 4.39
CA ASP A 357 -13.73 -28.99 4.86
C ASP A 357 -14.02 -28.02 3.70
N MET A 358 -13.31 -28.18 2.57
CA MET A 358 -13.57 -27.40 1.36
C MET A 358 -14.90 -27.78 0.72
N GLU A 359 -15.15 -29.06 0.52
CA GLU A 359 -16.38 -29.57 -0.08
C GLU A 359 -17.60 -29.24 0.77
N ASP A 360 -17.53 -29.37 2.10
CA ASP A 360 -18.62 -29.02 3.02
C ASP A 360 -19.06 -27.55 2.84
N VAL A 361 -18.11 -26.62 2.70
CA VAL A 361 -18.40 -25.20 2.48
C VAL A 361 -18.91 -24.92 1.07
N LEU A 362 -18.32 -25.56 0.04
CA LEU A 362 -18.75 -25.37 -1.34
C LEU A 362 -20.12 -26.00 -1.63
N ASP A 363 -20.44 -27.11 -0.98
CA ASP A 363 -21.74 -27.78 -1.10
C ASP A 363 -22.84 -26.91 -0.47
N VAL A 364 -22.59 -26.29 0.69
CA VAL A 364 -23.48 -25.25 1.23
C VAL A 364 -23.66 -24.12 0.22
N ALA A 365 -22.56 -23.66 -0.40
CA ALA A 365 -22.61 -22.53 -1.31
C ALA A 365 -23.37 -22.80 -2.62
N LEU A 366 -23.40 -24.04 -3.09
CA LEU A 366 -24.16 -24.44 -4.27
C LEU A 366 -25.66 -24.11 -4.11
N ASP A 367 -26.22 -24.31 -2.92
CA ASP A 367 -27.64 -24.09 -2.63
C ASP A 367 -28.06 -22.61 -2.63
N TYR A 368 -27.10 -21.69 -2.45
CA TYR A 368 -27.35 -20.24 -2.38
C TYR A 368 -26.71 -19.46 -3.54
N GLY A 369 -26.12 -20.16 -4.50
CA GLY A 369 -25.45 -19.57 -5.67
C GLY A 369 -23.94 -19.45 -5.47
N LEU A 370 -23.20 -20.26 -6.24
CA LEU A 370 -21.75 -20.33 -6.21
C LEU A 370 -21.13 -19.75 -7.49
N ALA A 371 -20.01 -19.05 -7.34
CA ALA A 371 -19.14 -18.58 -8.40
C ALA A 371 -17.68 -18.92 -8.04
N ILE A 372 -16.97 -19.61 -8.94
CA ILE A 372 -15.61 -20.07 -8.72
C ILE A 372 -14.68 -19.44 -9.74
N TYR A 373 -13.65 -18.75 -9.26
CA TYR A 373 -12.47 -18.39 -10.03
C TYR A 373 -11.33 -19.33 -9.69
N ASP A 374 -11.07 -20.30 -10.56
CA ASP A 374 -10.01 -21.30 -10.39
C ASP A 374 -8.66 -20.75 -10.86
N ARG A 375 -7.68 -20.73 -9.95
CA ARG A 375 -6.29 -20.30 -10.23
C ARG A 375 -5.59 -21.17 -11.28
N ASN A 376 -6.06 -22.40 -11.46
CA ASN A 376 -5.54 -23.38 -12.39
C ASN A 376 -6.35 -23.50 -13.67
N HIS A 377 -7.41 -22.70 -13.83
CA HIS A 377 -8.28 -22.76 -15.00
C HIS A 377 -7.48 -22.58 -16.30
N GLY A 378 -7.68 -23.47 -17.26
CA GLY A 378 -7.01 -23.43 -18.57
C GLY A 378 -5.51 -23.72 -18.55
N LYS A 379 -4.90 -24.02 -17.39
CA LYS A 379 -3.47 -24.39 -17.31
C LYS A 379 -3.30 -25.90 -17.51
N PRO A 380 -2.21 -26.34 -18.18
CA PRO A 380 -1.87 -27.75 -18.24
C PRO A 380 -1.49 -28.25 -16.83
N LEU A 381 -2.38 -29.01 -16.21
CA LEU A 381 -2.17 -29.61 -14.91
C LEU A 381 -1.39 -30.91 -15.04
N LYS A 382 -0.24 -31.02 -14.36
CA LYS A 382 0.53 -32.27 -14.27
C LYS A 382 -0.26 -33.39 -13.56
N ASP A 383 -1.13 -33.00 -12.64
CA ASP A 383 -2.05 -33.91 -11.93
C ASP A 383 -3.43 -33.26 -11.86
N LYS A 384 -4.31 -33.64 -12.79
CA LYS A 384 -5.67 -33.10 -12.88
C LYS A 384 -6.50 -33.45 -11.64
N ALA A 385 -6.41 -34.69 -11.15
CA ALA A 385 -7.17 -35.14 -9.99
C ALA A 385 -6.84 -34.36 -8.71
N MET A 386 -5.65 -33.76 -8.63
CA MET A 386 -5.26 -32.93 -7.49
C MET A 386 -5.84 -31.51 -7.49
N PHE A 387 -6.12 -30.93 -8.65
CA PHE A 387 -6.35 -29.48 -8.77
C PHE A 387 -7.58 -29.08 -9.58
N GLU A 388 -8.21 -30.02 -10.27
CA GLU A 388 -9.45 -29.80 -11.03
C GLU A 388 -10.66 -29.96 -10.11
N PHE A 389 -11.60 -29.02 -10.21
CA PHE A 389 -12.83 -29.08 -9.42
C PHE A 389 -13.69 -30.29 -9.85
N PRO A 390 -14.32 -31.01 -8.90
CA PRO A 390 -15.29 -32.07 -9.21
C PRO A 390 -16.42 -31.62 -10.14
N GLU A 391 -16.98 -32.55 -10.91
CA GLU A 391 -18.03 -32.29 -11.91
C GLU A 391 -19.22 -31.49 -11.36
N ARG A 392 -19.62 -31.74 -10.10
CA ARG A 392 -20.72 -31.01 -9.44
C ARG A 392 -20.50 -29.50 -9.30
N TYR A 393 -19.25 -29.03 -9.31
CA TYR A 393 -18.92 -27.59 -9.21
C TYR A 393 -18.60 -26.95 -10.56
N GLN A 394 -18.37 -27.73 -11.61
CA GLN A 394 -17.98 -27.21 -12.93
C GLN A 394 -18.95 -26.15 -13.48
N PRO A 395 -20.28 -26.26 -13.32
CA PRO A 395 -21.21 -25.20 -13.75
C PRO A 395 -21.01 -23.85 -13.04
N ALA A 396 -20.33 -23.83 -11.89
CA ALA A 396 -20.02 -22.62 -11.13
C ALA A 396 -18.63 -22.03 -11.45
N VAL A 397 -17.78 -22.74 -12.21
CA VAL A 397 -16.44 -22.27 -12.59
C VAL A 397 -16.54 -21.25 -13.72
N LEU A 398 -16.14 -20.00 -13.46
CA LEU A 398 -16.22 -18.87 -14.38
C LEU A 398 -14.92 -18.62 -15.15
N GLY A 399 -13.82 -19.24 -14.73
CA GLY A 399 -12.49 -19.05 -15.29
C GLY A 399 -11.45 -18.78 -14.22
N SER A 400 -10.39 -18.04 -14.57
CA SER A 400 -9.38 -17.55 -13.63
C SER A 400 -9.47 -16.04 -13.47
N LEU A 401 -9.25 -15.52 -12.26
CA LEU A 401 -9.19 -14.08 -12.01
C LEU A 401 -7.71 -13.64 -11.92
N PRO A 402 -7.26 -12.67 -12.73
CA PRO A 402 -5.92 -12.10 -12.59
C PRO A 402 -5.81 -11.28 -11.30
N TYR A 403 -4.59 -11.08 -10.82
CA TYR A 403 -4.36 -10.37 -9.56
C TYR A 403 -4.92 -8.94 -9.55
N SER A 404 -4.83 -8.25 -10.68
CA SER A 404 -5.37 -6.90 -10.88
C SER A 404 -6.88 -6.79 -10.70
N GLU A 405 -7.61 -7.89 -10.80
CA GLU A 405 -9.07 -7.93 -10.70
C GLU A 405 -9.56 -8.55 -9.39
N MET A 406 -8.66 -8.83 -8.43
CA MET A 406 -9.02 -9.48 -7.17
C MET A 406 -10.06 -8.72 -6.35
N GLU A 407 -10.20 -7.41 -6.54
CA GLU A 407 -11.28 -6.62 -5.94
C GLU A 407 -12.67 -7.13 -6.31
N LEU A 408 -12.85 -7.74 -7.49
CA LEU A 408 -14.11 -8.35 -7.89
C LEU A 408 -14.48 -9.51 -6.97
N ALA A 409 -13.50 -10.36 -6.61
CA ALA A 409 -13.73 -11.45 -5.68
C ALA A 409 -14.03 -10.95 -4.26
N TYR A 410 -13.47 -9.80 -3.87
CA TYR A 410 -13.62 -9.25 -2.52
C TYR A 410 -14.88 -8.43 -2.34
N LYS A 411 -15.30 -7.62 -3.31
CA LYS A 411 -16.47 -6.72 -3.19
C LYS A 411 -17.43 -6.69 -4.38
N GLY A 412 -17.21 -7.52 -5.41
CA GLY A 412 -18.13 -7.67 -6.55
C GLY A 412 -19.26 -8.68 -6.32
N TYR A 413 -19.22 -9.44 -5.24
CA TYR A 413 -20.24 -10.41 -4.86
C TYR A 413 -20.84 -10.06 -3.50
N LYS A 414 -22.06 -10.52 -3.21
CA LYS A 414 -22.66 -10.35 -1.88
C LYS A 414 -21.90 -11.13 -0.81
N TYR A 415 -21.35 -12.31 -1.13
CA TYR A 415 -20.66 -13.15 -0.16
C TYR A 415 -19.31 -13.61 -0.67
N MET A 416 -18.35 -13.78 0.24
CA MET A 416 -17.03 -14.32 -0.07
C MET A 416 -16.82 -15.67 0.64
N ILE A 417 -16.22 -16.63 -0.07
CA ILE A 417 -15.86 -17.93 0.47
C ILE A 417 -14.36 -17.96 0.77
N ASN A 418 -14.02 -18.31 2.01
CA ASN A 418 -12.65 -18.58 2.41
C ASN A 418 -12.47 -20.03 2.87
N ILE A 419 -11.45 -20.71 2.32
CA ILE A 419 -11.07 -22.06 2.74
C ILE A 419 -9.69 -21.98 3.38
N ASN A 420 -9.56 -22.53 4.59
CA ASN A 420 -8.35 -22.47 5.39
C ASN A 420 -7.45 -23.68 5.14
N SER A 421 -6.15 -23.44 4.98
CA SER A 421 -5.12 -24.50 4.96
C SER A 421 -4.73 -24.94 6.37
N ILE A 422 -4.93 -24.08 7.36
CA ILE A 422 -4.48 -24.21 8.74
C ILE A 422 -5.70 -24.06 9.65
N LYS A 423 -6.07 -25.13 10.34
CA LYS A 423 -7.32 -25.22 11.12
C LYS A 423 -7.15 -24.77 12.57
N TYR A 424 -6.05 -25.18 13.21
CA TYR A 424 -5.88 -25.08 14.66
C TYR A 424 -4.97 -23.96 15.16
N SER A 425 -4.32 -23.21 14.26
CA SER A 425 -3.53 -22.06 14.68
C SER A 425 -4.43 -21.01 15.36
N PRO A 426 -3.99 -20.44 16.50
CA PRO A 426 -4.72 -19.38 17.18
C PRO A 426 -4.70 -18.02 16.46
N THR A 427 -3.81 -17.81 15.47
CA THR A 427 -3.61 -16.50 14.84
C THR A 427 -3.42 -16.56 13.32
N MET A 428 -3.10 -17.72 12.75
CA MET A 428 -2.86 -17.89 11.32
C MET A 428 -4.12 -18.37 10.57
N PHE A 429 -4.55 -17.56 9.62
CA PHE A 429 -5.52 -17.88 8.58
C PHE A 429 -5.35 -16.91 7.41
N SER A 430 -6.06 -17.17 6.31
CA SER A 430 -5.91 -16.43 5.06
C SER A 430 -6.21 -14.93 5.21
N ARG A 431 -5.33 -14.08 4.66
CA ARG A 431 -5.53 -12.63 4.52
C ARG A 431 -6.87 -12.23 3.91
N ARG A 432 -7.43 -13.08 3.03
CA ARG A 432 -8.73 -12.84 2.37
C ARG A 432 -9.86 -12.58 3.36
N VAL A 433 -9.84 -13.20 4.54
CA VAL A 433 -10.86 -12.97 5.56
C VAL A 433 -10.85 -11.51 6.00
N PHE A 434 -9.67 -10.95 6.28
CA PHE A 434 -9.52 -9.54 6.62
C PHE A 434 -9.96 -8.64 5.47
N GLU A 435 -9.50 -8.95 4.25
CA GLU A 435 -9.76 -8.16 3.05
C GLU A 435 -11.25 -8.13 2.69
N GLY A 436 -11.94 -9.27 2.71
CA GLY A 436 -13.37 -9.36 2.44
C GLY A 436 -14.22 -8.63 3.48
N LEU A 437 -13.88 -8.76 4.77
CA LEU A 437 -14.56 -8.03 5.84
C LEU A 437 -14.36 -6.52 5.72
N ALA A 438 -13.14 -6.05 5.43
CA ALA A 438 -12.87 -4.63 5.17
C ALA A 438 -13.61 -4.12 3.93
N SER A 439 -13.84 -4.99 2.97
CA SER A 439 -14.64 -4.75 1.77
C SER A 439 -16.16 -4.76 2.00
N GLY A 440 -16.62 -4.92 3.26
CA GLY A 440 -18.05 -4.98 3.57
C GLY A 440 -18.74 -6.23 3.05
N THR A 441 -17.99 -7.31 2.83
CA THR A 441 -18.50 -8.56 2.27
C THR A 441 -18.54 -9.62 3.37
N PRO A 442 -19.73 -10.09 3.78
CA PRO A 442 -19.85 -11.21 4.70
C PRO A 442 -19.11 -12.45 4.18
N VAL A 443 -18.39 -13.11 5.09
CA VAL A 443 -17.49 -14.22 4.76
C VAL A 443 -18.04 -15.54 5.29
N LEU A 444 -18.20 -16.51 4.40
CA LEU A 444 -18.41 -17.92 4.71
C LEU A 444 -17.06 -18.63 4.69
N SER A 445 -16.72 -19.38 5.73
CA SER A 445 -15.42 -20.06 5.78
C SER A 445 -15.45 -21.43 6.43
N SER A 446 -14.55 -22.31 5.97
CA SER A 446 -14.21 -23.53 6.70
C SER A 446 -13.69 -23.17 8.09
N TYR A 447 -13.92 -24.02 9.10
CA TYR A 447 -13.51 -23.72 10.47
C TYR A 447 -12.03 -23.34 10.60
N SER A 448 -11.76 -22.35 11.46
CA SER A 448 -10.41 -21.98 11.92
C SER A 448 -10.49 -21.44 13.34
N LYS A 449 -9.63 -21.94 14.22
CA LYS A 449 -9.48 -21.46 15.60
C LYS A 449 -9.12 -19.97 15.62
N GLY A 450 -8.24 -19.53 14.73
CA GLY A 450 -7.84 -18.12 14.61
C GLY A 450 -8.98 -17.21 14.20
N ILE A 451 -9.80 -17.62 13.22
CA ILE A 451 -10.99 -16.85 12.82
C ILE A 451 -11.97 -16.75 14.00
N ARG A 452 -12.26 -17.87 14.67
CA ARG A 452 -13.16 -17.88 15.83
C ARG A 452 -12.67 -16.93 16.94
N ARG A 453 -11.36 -16.91 17.19
CA ARG A 453 -10.75 -16.06 18.20
C ARG A 453 -10.79 -14.57 17.85
N LEU A 454 -10.44 -14.20 16.62
CA LEU A 454 -10.33 -12.79 16.23
C LEU A 454 -11.68 -12.17 15.84
N PHE A 455 -12.55 -12.95 15.20
CA PHE A 455 -13.79 -12.43 14.60
C PHE A 455 -15.07 -13.02 15.20
N GLY A 456 -15.00 -14.02 16.08
CA GLY A 456 -16.18 -14.57 16.74
C GLY A 456 -17.22 -15.09 15.74
N ASP A 457 -18.42 -14.51 15.76
CA ASP A 457 -19.54 -14.82 14.86
C ASP A 457 -19.67 -13.84 13.67
N VAL A 458 -18.74 -12.89 13.54
CA VAL A 458 -18.71 -11.96 12.39
C VAL A 458 -18.42 -12.71 11.08
N VAL A 459 -17.60 -13.76 11.16
CA VAL A 459 -17.36 -14.70 10.05
C VAL A 459 -18.22 -15.94 10.28
N MET A 460 -18.93 -16.38 9.24
CA MET A 460 -19.75 -17.60 9.29
C MET A 460 -18.81 -18.81 9.19
N ILE A 461 -18.52 -19.42 10.34
CA ILE A 461 -17.71 -20.63 10.48
C ILE A 461 -18.41 -21.66 11.36
N SER A 462 -18.27 -22.93 11.01
CA SER A 462 -18.76 -24.08 11.77
C SER A 462 -18.02 -25.33 11.31
N GLU A 463 -17.91 -26.32 12.19
CA GLU A 463 -17.51 -27.70 11.83
C GLU A 463 -18.73 -28.59 11.50
N ASP A 464 -19.93 -28.03 11.69
CA ASP A 464 -21.22 -28.65 11.43
C ASP A 464 -21.86 -27.96 10.22
N THR A 465 -22.01 -28.69 9.12
CA THR A 465 -22.55 -28.22 7.84
C THR A 465 -24.01 -27.75 7.97
N ASP A 466 -24.82 -28.38 8.83
CA ASP A 466 -26.22 -27.97 9.03
C ASP A 466 -26.29 -26.56 9.63
N LYS A 467 -25.35 -26.23 10.52
CA LYS A 467 -25.24 -24.86 11.06
C LYS A 467 -24.79 -23.84 10.02
N LEU A 468 -23.91 -24.22 9.08
CA LEU A 468 -23.55 -23.35 7.95
C LEU A 468 -24.78 -23.06 7.08
N HIS A 469 -25.58 -24.08 6.77
CA HIS A 469 -26.85 -23.89 6.07
C HIS A 469 -27.80 -22.95 6.84
N GLN A 470 -27.95 -23.11 8.15
CA GLN A 470 -28.81 -22.21 8.95
C GLN A 470 -28.32 -20.75 8.90
N GLN A 471 -27.01 -20.53 9.04
CA GLN A 471 -26.42 -19.19 8.93
C GLN A 471 -26.66 -18.59 7.54
N MET A 472 -26.42 -19.36 6.48
CA MET A 472 -26.64 -18.91 5.11
C MET A 472 -28.10 -18.66 4.80
N GLN A 473 -29.01 -19.52 5.28
CA GLN A 473 -30.44 -19.33 5.13
C GLN A 473 -30.92 -18.05 5.82
N ALA A 474 -30.39 -17.72 7.00
CA ALA A 474 -30.76 -16.50 7.72
C ALA A 474 -30.30 -15.25 6.97
N ILE A 475 -29.02 -15.19 6.59
CA ILE A 475 -28.44 -13.98 5.96
C ILE A 475 -28.93 -13.75 4.52
N THR A 476 -29.29 -14.80 3.78
CA THR A 476 -29.83 -14.67 2.41
C THR A 476 -31.30 -14.30 2.35
N LYS A 477 -32.04 -14.49 3.45
CA LYS A 477 -33.47 -14.15 3.54
C LYS A 477 -33.74 -12.78 4.17
N ASP A 478 -32.77 -12.21 4.87
CA ASP A 478 -32.93 -10.98 5.65
C ASP A 478 -31.76 -10.02 5.41
N ASP A 479 -32.03 -8.97 4.62
CA ASP A 479 -31.05 -7.93 4.31
C ASP A 479 -30.54 -7.20 5.58
N GLN A 480 -31.33 -7.14 6.67
CA GLN A 480 -30.88 -6.55 7.92
C GLN A 480 -29.77 -7.40 8.56
N ILE A 481 -29.89 -8.73 8.50
CA ILE A 481 -28.84 -9.65 8.98
C ILE A 481 -27.58 -9.52 8.12
N TYR A 482 -27.74 -9.35 6.80
CA TYR A 482 -26.64 -9.09 5.88
C TYR A 482 -25.89 -7.80 6.27
N ASP A 483 -26.62 -6.69 6.42
CA ASP A 483 -26.04 -5.39 6.71
C ASP A 483 -25.39 -5.35 8.10
N GLN A 484 -25.98 -6.03 9.09
CA GLN A 484 -25.35 -6.25 10.40
C GLN A 484 -24.00 -6.94 10.31
N LYS A 485 -23.90 -7.99 9.50
CA LYS A 485 -22.66 -8.76 9.35
C LYS A 485 -21.62 -7.97 8.57
N SER A 486 -22.04 -7.25 7.53
CA SER A 486 -21.18 -6.37 6.75
C SER A 486 -20.55 -5.28 7.64
N LEU A 487 -21.36 -4.53 8.40
CA LEU A 487 -20.88 -3.45 9.26
C LEU A 487 -20.06 -3.95 10.44
N ALA A 488 -20.45 -5.07 11.06
CA ALA A 488 -19.65 -5.69 12.10
C ALA A 488 -18.27 -6.13 11.57
N GLY A 489 -18.20 -6.64 10.34
CA GLY A 489 -16.97 -6.99 9.63
C GLY A 489 -16.04 -5.79 9.42
N ILE A 490 -16.58 -4.71 8.85
CA ILE A 490 -15.84 -3.47 8.63
C ILE A 490 -15.29 -2.96 9.96
N ARG A 491 -16.13 -2.82 10.99
CA ARG A 491 -15.68 -2.32 12.30
C ARG A 491 -14.63 -3.22 12.94
N ALA A 492 -14.81 -4.54 12.92
CA ALA A 492 -13.85 -5.47 13.50
C ALA A 492 -12.46 -5.31 12.87
N VAL A 493 -12.39 -5.14 11.54
CA VAL A 493 -11.12 -4.95 10.85
C VAL A 493 -10.52 -3.57 11.10
N TYR A 494 -11.31 -2.50 10.95
CA TYR A 494 -10.80 -1.14 11.07
C TYR A 494 -10.42 -0.73 12.49
N ARG A 495 -10.96 -1.40 13.53
CA ARG A 495 -10.55 -1.19 14.93
C ARG A 495 -9.16 -1.70 15.25
N GLU A 496 -8.72 -2.82 14.67
CA GLU A 496 -7.56 -3.56 15.19
C GLU A 496 -6.68 -4.25 14.13
N HIS A 497 -7.06 -4.24 12.85
CA HIS A 497 -6.46 -5.12 11.84
C HIS A 497 -6.05 -4.40 10.54
N THR A 498 -5.61 -3.15 10.65
CA THR A 498 -4.93 -2.43 9.55
C THR A 498 -3.40 -2.55 9.68
N TYR A 499 -2.67 -2.34 8.57
CA TYR A 499 -1.20 -2.33 8.62
C TYR A 499 -0.64 -1.22 9.53
N GLN A 500 -1.36 -0.11 9.74
CA GLN A 500 -1.01 0.88 10.76
C GLN A 500 -1.01 0.29 12.18
N HIS A 501 -1.98 -0.56 12.53
CA HIS A 501 -2.00 -1.22 13.83
C HIS A 501 -0.81 -2.16 14.00
N ARG A 502 -0.45 -2.88 12.93
CA ARG A 502 0.72 -3.77 12.91
C ARG A 502 2.02 -2.99 13.10
N LEU A 503 2.19 -1.87 12.40
CA LEU A 503 3.32 -0.96 12.60
C LEU A 503 3.34 -0.39 14.01
N ALA A 504 2.22 0.08 14.54
CA ALA A 504 2.17 0.66 15.87
C ALA A 504 2.61 -0.33 16.96
N SER A 505 2.18 -1.60 16.87
CA SER A 505 2.65 -2.68 17.76
C SER A 505 4.16 -2.88 17.61
N MET A 506 4.62 -3.09 16.38
CA MET A 506 6.02 -3.37 16.06
C MET A 506 6.96 -2.24 16.51
N LEU A 507 6.57 -0.98 16.29
CA LEU A 507 7.34 0.19 16.71
C LEU A 507 7.40 0.30 18.24
N GLY A 508 6.33 -0.11 18.93
CA GLY A 508 6.31 -0.24 20.39
C GLY A 508 7.34 -1.26 20.88
N ASP A 509 7.38 -2.44 20.26
CA ASP A 509 8.34 -3.50 20.59
C ASP A 509 9.78 -3.08 20.31
N LEU A 510 10.00 -2.35 19.19
CA LEU A 510 11.28 -1.75 18.81
C LEU A 510 11.68 -0.54 19.67
N GLN A 511 10.81 -0.08 20.57
CA GLN A 511 10.98 1.13 21.39
C GLN A 511 11.23 2.41 20.56
N LEU A 512 10.69 2.46 19.35
CA LEU A 512 10.75 3.64 18.49
C LEU A 512 9.60 4.57 18.82
N ALA A 513 9.91 5.74 19.35
CA ALA A 513 8.93 6.75 19.70
C ALA A 513 8.26 7.30 18.42
N VAL A 514 6.98 7.01 18.28
CA VAL A 514 6.16 7.52 17.18
C VAL A 514 4.86 8.17 17.69
N PRO A 515 4.34 9.21 17.02
CA PRO A 515 3.07 9.82 17.38
C PRO A 515 1.92 8.81 17.33
N LYS A 516 0.91 8.96 18.20
CA LYS A 516 -0.32 8.16 18.07
C LYS A 516 -1.05 8.54 16.78
N PHE A 517 -1.43 7.53 16.00
CA PHE A 517 -2.04 7.70 14.67
C PHE A 517 -3.57 7.67 14.68
N THR A 518 -4.18 7.78 15.86
CA THR A 518 -5.64 7.82 16.01
C THR A 518 -6.16 9.18 15.57
N LYS A 519 -7.12 9.17 14.64
CA LYS A 519 -7.83 10.37 14.22
C LYS A 519 -8.72 10.87 15.34
N ASN A 520 -8.76 12.18 15.59
CA ASN A 520 -9.66 12.75 16.57
C ASN A 520 -10.81 13.48 15.88
N VAL A 521 -11.97 13.49 16.55
CA VAL A 521 -13.17 14.20 16.09
C VAL A 521 -13.69 15.14 17.17
N THR A 522 -14.04 16.36 16.80
CA THR A 522 -14.80 17.26 17.66
C THR A 522 -16.27 17.24 17.27
N VAL A 523 -17.14 16.83 18.18
CA VAL A 523 -18.58 17.02 18.04
C VAL A 523 -18.93 18.45 18.42
N MET A 524 -19.59 19.18 17.52
CA MET A 524 -20.05 20.53 17.73
C MET A 524 -21.57 20.56 17.86
N ALA A 525 -22.11 21.40 18.74
CA ALA A 525 -23.55 21.56 18.87
C ALA A 525 -23.93 22.93 19.43
N VAL A 526 -25.14 23.40 19.10
CA VAL A 526 -25.74 24.57 19.75
C VAL A 526 -26.82 24.12 20.73
N ALA A 527 -26.77 24.61 21.96
CA ALA A 527 -27.76 24.29 22.99
C ALA A 527 -28.49 25.54 23.47
N ARG A 528 -29.82 25.57 23.26
CA ARG A 528 -30.69 26.69 23.64
C ARG A 528 -31.44 26.50 24.97
N SER A 529 -31.21 25.35 25.62
CA SER A 529 -31.79 25.03 26.93
C SER A 529 -30.96 23.95 27.61
N LYS A 530 -31.14 23.80 28.93
CA LYS A 530 -30.57 22.69 29.70
C LYS A 530 -30.97 21.32 29.15
N ARG A 531 -32.22 21.16 28.70
CA ARG A 531 -32.69 19.90 28.09
C ARG A 531 -31.94 19.56 26.81
N ALA A 532 -31.75 20.55 25.92
CA ALA A 532 -30.99 20.35 24.67
C ALA A 532 -29.54 19.97 24.97
N PHE A 533 -28.89 20.70 25.89
CA PHE A 533 -27.51 20.40 26.33
C PHE A 533 -27.37 18.97 26.83
N LEU A 534 -28.24 18.54 27.77
CA LEU A 534 -28.18 17.19 28.34
C LEU A 534 -28.46 16.11 27.29
N ASN A 535 -29.32 16.38 26.30
CA ASN A 535 -29.55 15.44 25.20
C ASN A 535 -28.32 15.29 24.29
N ILE A 536 -27.67 16.40 23.92
CA ILE A 536 -26.42 16.41 23.16
C ILE A 536 -25.33 15.63 23.92
N LEU A 537 -25.16 15.94 25.21
CA LEU A 537 -24.19 15.26 26.07
C LEU A 537 -24.43 13.75 26.11
N LYS A 538 -25.69 13.32 26.26
CA LYS A 538 -26.07 11.90 26.25
C LYS A 538 -25.70 11.22 24.91
N GLN A 539 -26.00 11.87 23.78
CA GLN A 539 -25.69 11.32 22.45
C GLN A 539 -24.17 11.25 22.21
N TYR A 540 -23.43 12.28 22.61
CA TYR A 540 -21.97 12.30 22.58
C TYR A 540 -21.38 11.17 23.44
N GLN A 541 -21.85 11.01 24.68
CA GLN A 541 -21.37 9.98 25.60
C GLN A 541 -21.66 8.56 25.09
N ALA A 542 -22.80 8.36 24.42
CA ALA A 542 -23.17 7.07 23.83
C ALA A 542 -22.28 6.62 22.65
N GLN A 543 -21.52 7.55 22.02
CA GLN A 543 -20.61 7.19 20.94
C GLN A 543 -19.51 6.25 21.43
N THR A 544 -19.21 5.21 20.67
CA THR A 544 -18.18 4.21 21.00
C THR A 544 -16.76 4.64 20.61
N TYR A 545 -16.64 5.56 19.65
CA TYR A 545 -15.35 6.13 19.24
C TYR A 545 -14.67 6.86 20.40
N GLN A 546 -13.41 6.53 20.67
CA GLN A 546 -12.68 7.06 21.85
C GLN A 546 -12.03 8.42 21.59
N GLY A 547 -11.51 8.66 20.38
CA GLY A 547 -10.86 9.92 20.00
C GLY A 547 -11.85 11.04 19.72
N LYS A 548 -12.73 11.36 20.68
CA LYS A 548 -13.81 12.35 20.52
C LYS A 548 -13.75 13.45 21.57
N LYS A 549 -13.96 14.69 21.14
CA LYS A 549 -14.18 15.86 22.00
C LYS A 549 -15.58 16.43 21.76
N LEU A 550 -16.09 17.21 22.70
CA LEU A 550 -17.38 17.90 22.58
C LEU A 550 -17.20 19.40 22.76
N VAL A 551 -17.70 20.17 21.81
CA VAL A 551 -17.81 21.63 21.91
C VAL A 551 -19.29 22.02 21.83
N VAL A 552 -19.81 22.64 22.89
CA VAL A 552 -21.21 23.10 22.93
C VAL A 552 -21.28 24.62 23.03
N PHE A 553 -21.98 25.24 22.09
CA PHE A 553 -22.27 26.67 22.11
C PHE A 553 -23.62 26.90 22.78
N VAL A 554 -23.60 27.42 24.01
CA VAL A 554 -24.82 27.70 24.77
C VAL A 554 -25.32 29.12 24.51
N THR A 555 -26.61 29.29 24.26
CA THR A 555 -27.24 30.62 24.40
C THR A 555 -27.41 30.94 25.88
N MET A 556 -27.57 32.22 26.23
CA MET A 556 -27.81 32.59 27.63
C MET A 556 -29.22 32.15 28.06
N PHE A 557 -29.27 31.22 29.01
CA PHE A 557 -30.45 30.79 29.78
C PHE A 557 -30.05 30.61 31.25
N ASP A 558 -31.01 30.53 32.16
CA ASP A 558 -30.77 30.61 33.62
C ASP A 558 -29.67 29.67 34.13
N GLU A 559 -29.63 28.42 33.65
CA GLU A 559 -28.63 27.42 34.08
C GLU A 559 -27.37 27.36 33.22
N ALA A 560 -27.21 28.23 32.21
CA ALA A 560 -26.07 28.14 31.27
C ALA A 560 -24.72 28.25 31.98
N ILE A 561 -24.59 29.16 32.96
CA ILE A 561 -23.36 29.33 33.76
C ILE A 561 -23.06 28.10 34.60
N GLN A 562 -24.10 27.49 35.20
CA GLN A 562 -23.94 26.26 35.97
C GLN A 562 -23.42 25.11 35.10
N LEU A 563 -23.96 24.96 33.88
CA LEU A 563 -23.51 23.93 32.94
C LEU A 563 -22.05 24.15 32.53
N MET A 564 -21.64 25.40 32.25
CA MET A 564 -20.24 25.71 31.93
C MET A 564 -19.29 25.31 33.07
N ASN A 565 -19.62 25.67 34.31
CA ASN A 565 -18.79 25.34 35.47
C ASN A 565 -18.74 23.83 35.76
N GLN A 566 -19.82 23.10 35.45
CA GLN A 566 -19.91 21.67 35.73
C GLN A 566 -19.22 20.81 34.66
N TYR A 567 -19.30 21.20 33.38
CA TYR A 567 -18.92 20.32 32.27
C TYR A 567 -17.69 20.76 31.49
N ASN A 568 -17.12 21.95 31.74
CA ASN A 568 -15.80 22.29 31.17
C ASN A 568 -14.73 21.35 31.73
N THR A 569 -14.27 20.44 30.90
CA THR A 569 -13.27 19.40 31.21
C THR A 569 -12.22 19.36 30.10
N ALA A 570 -11.30 18.40 30.14
CA ALA A 570 -10.30 18.26 29.06
C ALA A 570 -10.92 17.92 27.70
N ASP A 571 -12.02 17.16 27.70
CA ASP A 571 -12.66 16.65 26.47
C ASP A 571 -13.97 17.37 26.12
N ILE A 572 -14.49 18.21 27.02
CA ILE A 572 -15.74 18.97 26.82
C ILE A 572 -15.47 20.45 27.05
N SER A 573 -15.76 21.25 26.04
CA SER A 573 -15.70 22.71 26.07
C SER A 573 -17.09 23.30 25.86
N VAL A 574 -17.48 24.22 26.74
CA VAL A 574 -18.77 24.92 26.68
C VAL A 574 -18.48 26.41 26.52
N PHE A 575 -18.92 26.96 25.39
CA PHE A 575 -18.72 28.38 25.04
C PHE A 575 -20.05 29.11 25.02
N VAL A 576 -20.04 30.39 25.37
CA VAL A 576 -21.20 31.27 25.15
C VAL A 576 -21.30 31.58 23.65
N HIS A 577 -22.44 31.25 23.05
CA HIS A 577 -22.67 31.39 21.60
C HIS A 577 -22.40 32.81 21.09
N SER A 578 -22.75 33.85 21.86
CA SER A 578 -22.54 35.25 21.45
C SER A 578 -21.06 35.63 21.29
N TYR A 579 -20.13 34.89 21.92
CA TYR A 579 -18.70 35.16 21.76
C TYR A 579 -18.11 34.58 20.47
N MET A 580 -18.87 33.79 19.72
CA MET A 580 -18.40 33.24 18.45
C MET A 580 -18.10 34.33 17.40
N SER A 581 -18.64 35.54 17.57
CA SER A 581 -18.32 36.69 16.73
C SER A 581 -16.85 37.12 16.78
N HIS A 582 -16.09 36.66 17.78
CA HIS A 582 -14.68 36.97 17.95
C HIS A 582 -13.72 35.98 17.28
N TYR A 583 -14.23 34.87 16.74
CA TYR A 583 -13.43 33.85 16.08
C TYR A 583 -13.67 33.87 14.58
N ASP A 584 -12.59 33.82 13.81
CA ASP A 584 -12.67 33.84 12.35
C ASP A 584 -12.69 32.42 11.79
N LYS A 585 -11.94 31.48 12.38
CA LYS A 585 -11.78 30.11 11.90
C LYS A 585 -12.26 29.09 12.91
N ILE A 586 -12.77 27.97 12.40
CA ILE A 586 -13.17 26.83 13.22
C ILE A 586 -12.00 26.21 13.99
N THR A 587 -10.80 26.23 13.42
CA THR A 587 -9.56 25.72 14.03
C THR A 587 -9.11 26.52 15.27
N GLU A 588 -9.76 27.64 15.58
CA GLU A 588 -9.53 28.37 16.82
C GLU A 588 -10.32 27.78 18.01
N VAL A 589 -11.34 26.96 17.72
CA VAL A 589 -12.20 26.32 18.72
C VAL A 589 -12.10 24.79 18.73
N ILE A 590 -11.46 24.19 17.73
CA ILE A 590 -11.19 22.74 17.63
C ILE A 590 -9.72 22.47 17.31
N ASP A 591 -9.19 21.36 17.81
CA ASP A 591 -7.80 20.90 17.61
C ASP A 591 -7.70 19.46 17.07
N THR A 592 -8.78 18.97 16.44
CA THR A 592 -8.95 17.59 15.98
C THR A 592 -8.85 17.44 14.47
N ASP A 593 -8.63 16.23 13.95
CA ASP A 593 -8.56 15.96 12.50
C ASP A 593 -9.90 16.21 11.78
N TYR A 594 -11.00 15.91 12.47
CA TYR A 594 -12.34 16.04 11.96
C TYR A 594 -13.26 16.80 12.93
N PHE A 595 -14.41 17.26 12.44
CA PHE A 595 -15.53 17.68 13.27
C PHE A 595 -16.87 17.20 12.70
N ALA A 596 -17.88 17.07 13.54
CA ALA A 596 -19.25 16.72 13.16
C ALA A 596 -20.24 17.59 13.93
N TYR A 597 -21.38 17.95 13.33
CA TYR A 597 -22.42 18.71 14.02
C TYR A 597 -23.52 17.80 14.55
N PHE A 598 -23.83 17.88 15.85
CA PHE A 598 -24.94 17.16 16.48
C PHE A 598 -26.11 18.11 16.76
N SER A 599 -27.26 17.77 16.18
CA SER A 599 -28.53 18.42 16.49
C SER A 599 -29.25 17.71 17.65
N ASP A 600 -29.87 18.47 18.57
CA ASP A 600 -30.70 17.89 19.63
C ASP A 600 -32.03 17.31 19.11
N SER A 601 -32.39 17.59 17.86
CA SER A 601 -33.60 17.05 17.20
C SER A 601 -33.36 15.70 16.50
N HIS A 602 -32.10 15.28 16.34
CA HIS A 602 -31.73 14.06 15.63
C HIS A 602 -31.32 12.94 16.59
N PHE A 603 -31.27 11.72 16.06
CA PHE A 603 -30.69 10.57 16.74
C PHE A 603 -29.37 10.18 16.07
N TYR A 604 -28.31 10.12 16.86
CA TYR A 604 -27.00 9.62 16.49
C TYR A 604 -26.75 8.32 17.27
N GLY A 605 -26.73 7.19 16.56
CA GLY A 605 -26.50 5.87 17.12
C GLY A 605 -25.06 5.71 17.62
N LYS A 606 -24.83 4.73 18.50
CA LYS A 606 -23.54 4.52 19.18
C LYS A 606 -22.32 4.34 18.27
N TYR A 607 -22.48 3.93 17.02
CA TYR A 607 -21.39 3.77 16.04
C TYR A 607 -21.30 4.91 15.02
N TYR A 608 -22.13 5.96 15.12
CA TYR A 608 -22.19 7.03 14.14
C TYR A 608 -20.83 7.66 13.83
N LEU A 609 -20.10 8.10 14.85
CA LEU A 609 -18.77 8.69 14.65
C LEU A 609 -17.75 7.64 14.21
N GLU A 610 -17.82 6.42 14.74
CA GLU A 610 -16.87 5.35 14.41
C GLU A 610 -16.93 5.00 12.92
N ASP A 611 -18.15 4.79 12.39
CA ASP A 611 -18.36 4.47 10.97
C ASP A 611 -17.84 5.58 10.06
N LEU A 612 -18.11 6.85 10.39
CA LEU A 612 -17.67 7.98 9.59
C LEU A 612 -16.16 8.20 9.66
N VAL A 613 -15.53 7.98 10.82
CA VAL A 613 -14.07 8.08 10.93
C VAL A 613 -13.39 6.95 10.17
N HIS A 614 -13.89 5.70 10.28
CA HIS A 614 -13.40 4.60 9.44
C HIS A 614 -13.55 4.91 7.96
N ALA A 615 -14.68 5.50 7.54
CA ALA A 615 -14.89 5.95 6.18
C ALA A 615 -13.91 7.04 5.74
N GLY A 616 -13.51 7.94 6.62
CA GLY A 616 -12.44 8.90 6.37
C GLY A 616 -11.09 8.22 6.06
N LEU A 617 -10.79 7.08 6.69
CA LEU A 617 -9.52 6.36 6.49
C LEU A 617 -9.39 5.74 5.10
N TYR A 618 -10.47 5.24 4.50
CA TYR A 618 -10.40 4.58 3.19
C TYR A 618 -10.88 5.43 2.01
N SER A 619 -11.72 6.45 2.23
CA SER A 619 -12.19 7.33 1.16
C SER A 619 -11.28 8.54 0.94
N GLU A 620 -10.53 8.93 1.98
CA GLU A 620 -9.76 10.18 2.04
C GLU A 620 -10.60 11.43 1.69
N ALA A 621 -11.93 11.36 1.79
CA ALA A 621 -12.82 12.45 1.43
C ALA A 621 -12.76 13.61 2.43
N ASP A 622 -13.05 14.82 1.96
CA ASP A 622 -13.09 16.02 2.80
C ASP A 622 -14.38 16.06 3.64
N PHE A 623 -15.46 15.54 3.07
CA PHE A 623 -16.76 15.40 3.72
C PHE A 623 -17.24 13.96 3.63
N ILE A 624 -17.52 13.36 4.79
CA ILE A 624 -17.96 11.97 4.92
C ILE A 624 -19.31 11.97 5.61
N GLY A 625 -20.36 11.54 4.92
CA GLY A 625 -21.71 11.62 5.46
C GLY A 625 -22.52 10.36 5.30
N LYS A 626 -23.75 10.42 5.81
CA LYS A 626 -24.76 9.39 5.62
C LYS A 626 -25.86 9.94 4.72
N SER A 627 -26.01 9.35 3.53
CA SER A 627 -27.04 9.67 2.55
C SER A 627 -27.77 8.39 2.11
N LYS A 628 -28.59 8.44 1.06
CA LYS A 628 -29.24 7.26 0.49
C LYS A 628 -28.26 6.33 -0.24
N ALA A 629 -27.15 6.85 -0.75
CA ALA A 629 -26.11 6.06 -1.42
C ALA A 629 -25.21 5.37 -0.39
N ARG A 630 -24.68 4.19 -0.74
CA ARG A 630 -23.87 3.38 0.18
C ARG A 630 -22.47 3.18 -0.36
N TYR A 631 -21.50 3.70 0.38
CA TYR A 631 -20.08 3.61 0.06
C TYR A 631 -19.72 4.19 -1.31
N GLU A 632 -20.31 5.35 -1.63
CA GLU A 632 -20.19 6.01 -2.93
C GLU A 632 -19.75 7.46 -2.78
N PHE A 633 -18.99 7.97 -3.76
CA PHE A 633 -18.77 9.40 -3.89
C PHE A 633 -20.04 10.06 -4.41
N VAL A 634 -20.50 11.10 -3.71
CA VAL A 634 -21.77 11.78 -3.98
C VAL A 634 -21.54 13.25 -4.31
N THR A 635 -22.57 13.91 -4.84
CA THR A 635 -22.50 15.33 -5.19
C THR A 635 -23.01 16.25 -4.09
N ASP A 636 -23.70 15.71 -3.09
CA ASP A 636 -24.23 16.48 -1.98
C ASP A 636 -24.27 15.66 -0.69
N LEU A 637 -24.05 16.36 0.42
CA LEU A 637 -24.13 15.90 1.80
C LEU A 637 -24.58 17.08 2.66
N HIS A 638 -24.98 16.82 3.90
CA HIS A 638 -25.46 17.87 4.79
C HIS A 638 -24.72 17.86 6.13
N PHE A 639 -24.53 19.03 6.75
CA PHE A 639 -23.71 19.19 7.95
C PHE A 639 -24.16 18.30 9.13
N GLN A 640 -25.46 18.12 9.35
CA GLN A 640 -25.97 17.39 10.52
C GLN A 640 -25.92 15.88 10.38
N SER A 641 -25.55 15.37 9.19
CA SER A 641 -25.34 13.96 8.91
C SER A 641 -23.93 13.65 8.40
N SER A 642 -22.98 14.58 8.56
CA SER A 642 -21.61 14.45 8.05
C SER A 642 -20.51 14.74 9.07
N LEU A 643 -19.41 14.03 8.91
CA LEU A 643 -18.08 14.30 9.41
C LEU A 643 -17.32 15.15 8.38
N VAL A 644 -16.57 16.13 8.86
CA VAL A 644 -15.87 17.11 8.03
C VAL A 644 -14.40 17.17 8.42
N ALA A 645 -13.50 17.18 7.43
CA ALA A 645 -12.08 17.38 7.65
C ALA A 645 -11.81 18.79 8.20
N ALA A 646 -11.17 18.89 9.36
CA ALA A 646 -10.97 20.15 10.08
C ALA A 646 -10.02 21.12 9.36
N ASN A 647 -9.18 20.61 8.46
CA ASN A 647 -8.29 21.41 7.61
C ASN A 647 -9.00 22.03 6.39
N TRP A 648 -10.28 21.71 6.13
CA TRP A 648 -11.03 22.29 5.02
C TRP A 648 -11.24 23.80 5.22
N HIS A 649 -10.94 24.60 4.19
CA HIS A 649 -11.08 26.05 4.24
C HIS A 649 -12.45 26.52 3.71
N PHE A 650 -13.34 26.87 4.62
CA PHE A 650 -14.71 27.31 4.28
C PHE A 650 -14.82 28.72 3.68
N GLY A 651 -13.81 29.58 3.84
CA GLY A 651 -13.87 30.99 3.43
C GLY A 651 -14.94 31.82 4.16
N LYS A 652 -15.40 31.36 5.33
CA LYS A 652 -16.47 31.98 6.13
C LYS A 652 -16.05 32.11 7.59
N LYS A 653 -16.55 33.15 8.26
CA LYS A 653 -16.38 33.33 9.70
C LYS A 653 -17.16 32.27 10.48
N LEU A 654 -16.67 31.92 11.67
CA LEU A 654 -17.27 30.87 12.52
C LEU A 654 -18.77 31.06 12.78
N PRO A 655 -19.32 32.26 13.09
CA PRO A 655 -20.76 32.43 13.31
C PRO A 655 -21.61 32.05 12.09
N LYS A 656 -21.13 32.38 10.89
CA LYS A 656 -21.86 32.07 9.65
C LYS A 656 -21.80 30.57 9.36
N LEU A 657 -20.65 29.95 9.58
CA LEU A 657 -20.50 28.51 9.44
C LEU A 657 -21.36 27.75 10.46
N LEU A 658 -21.39 28.18 11.73
CA LEU A 658 -22.22 27.57 12.76
C LEU A 658 -23.71 27.68 12.43
N GLN A 659 -24.16 28.83 11.90
CA GLN A 659 -25.52 28.99 11.39
C GLN A 659 -25.82 27.99 10.27
N GLU A 660 -24.91 27.78 9.32
CA GLU A 660 -25.09 26.81 8.22
C GLU A 660 -25.15 25.37 8.73
N MET A 661 -24.39 25.04 9.79
CA MET A 661 -24.49 23.75 10.45
C MET A 661 -25.86 23.57 11.14
N GLU A 662 -26.35 24.60 11.85
CA GLU A 662 -27.67 24.61 12.48
C GLU A 662 -28.82 24.49 11.47
N GLU A 663 -28.68 25.11 10.29
CA GLU A 663 -29.66 25.07 9.20
C GLU A 663 -29.55 23.79 8.35
N ASN A 664 -28.63 22.88 8.69
CA ASN A 664 -28.32 21.68 7.94
C ASN A 664 -28.01 21.96 6.46
N ALA A 665 -27.22 23.01 6.21
CA ALA A 665 -26.91 23.45 4.86
C ALA A 665 -26.23 22.34 4.02
N SER A 666 -26.47 22.41 2.72
CA SER A 666 -25.86 21.53 1.71
C SER A 666 -24.36 21.79 1.58
N LEU A 667 -23.59 20.71 1.43
CA LEU A 667 -22.15 20.71 1.20
C LEU A 667 -21.78 20.66 -0.29
N ALA A 668 -22.74 20.43 -1.19
CA ALA A 668 -22.55 20.50 -2.64
C ALA A 668 -21.83 21.76 -3.16
N PRO A 669 -21.99 22.98 -2.58
CA PRO A 669 -21.24 24.14 -3.03
C PRO A 669 -19.71 23.97 -2.97
N TYR A 670 -19.21 23.12 -2.07
CA TYR A 670 -17.78 22.87 -1.91
C TYR A 670 -17.21 21.86 -2.91
N LEU A 671 -18.07 21.05 -3.55
CA LEU A 671 -17.66 20.18 -4.67
C LEU A 671 -17.04 21.01 -5.80
N LYS A 672 -17.62 22.18 -6.11
CA LYS A 672 -17.09 23.12 -7.11
C LYS A 672 -15.74 23.73 -6.73
N GLN A 673 -15.33 23.60 -5.47
CA GLN A 673 -14.05 24.05 -4.93
C GLN A 673 -13.03 22.91 -4.84
N GLY A 674 -13.35 21.73 -5.38
CA GLY A 674 -12.47 20.55 -5.40
C GLY A 674 -12.67 19.58 -4.23
N ALA A 675 -13.67 19.81 -3.37
CA ALA A 675 -13.93 18.90 -2.26
C ALA A 675 -14.40 17.52 -2.75
N ARG A 676 -13.97 16.47 -2.08
CA ARG A 676 -14.50 15.11 -2.23
C ARG A 676 -15.57 14.85 -1.18
N LEU A 677 -16.76 14.44 -1.62
CA LEU A 677 -17.89 14.09 -0.76
C LEU A 677 -18.14 12.58 -0.87
N PHE A 678 -18.16 11.88 0.26
CA PHE A 678 -18.34 10.44 0.32
C PHE A 678 -19.50 10.06 1.25
N SER A 679 -20.43 9.25 0.73
CA SER A 679 -21.49 8.65 1.53
C SER A 679 -21.03 7.29 2.03
N ALA A 680 -20.95 7.11 3.34
CA ALA A 680 -20.63 5.83 3.98
C ALA A 680 -21.86 4.91 3.95
N ASP A 681 -22.34 4.42 5.09
CA ASP A 681 -23.59 3.66 5.21
C ASP A 681 -24.78 4.55 5.61
N THR A 682 -25.97 3.94 5.66
CA THR A 682 -27.26 4.59 5.96
C THR A 682 -27.70 4.44 7.43
N TYR A 683 -26.88 3.87 8.31
CA TYR A 683 -27.24 3.47 9.68
C TYR A 683 -26.70 4.40 10.74
N ASN A 684 -27.08 4.18 12.01
CA ASN A 684 -26.66 4.99 13.14
C ASN A 684 -27.03 6.48 13.04
N PHE A 685 -27.98 6.85 12.18
CA PHE A 685 -28.48 8.23 12.08
C PHE A 685 -29.97 8.24 11.76
N ILE A 686 -30.73 9.09 12.47
CA ILE A 686 -32.13 9.35 12.13
C ILE A 686 -32.43 10.83 12.30
N GLU A 687 -32.93 11.42 11.22
CA GLU A 687 -33.40 12.79 11.20
C GLU A 687 -34.71 12.93 11.99
N ASN A 688 -34.87 14.04 12.73
CA ASN A 688 -36.09 14.40 13.45
C ASN A 688 -36.66 13.29 14.37
N SER A 689 -35.80 12.71 15.20
CA SER A 689 -36.07 11.49 15.99
C SER A 689 -36.96 11.68 17.23
N GLN A 690 -37.46 12.90 17.47
CA GLN A 690 -38.26 13.25 18.65
C GLN A 690 -39.56 12.43 18.80
N LYS A 691 -40.01 11.74 17.75
CA LYS A 691 -41.21 10.89 17.74
C LYS A 691 -40.96 9.39 17.53
N ILE A 692 -39.70 8.98 17.42
CA ILE A 692 -39.33 7.60 17.04
C ILE A 692 -39.27 6.70 18.27
N LYS A 693 -39.97 5.56 18.22
CA LYS A 693 -40.00 4.58 19.31
C LYS A 693 -38.62 3.97 19.54
N LEU A 694 -38.36 3.48 20.75
CA LEU A 694 -37.08 2.86 21.09
C LEU A 694 -36.77 1.62 20.22
N GLU A 695 -37.81 0.86 19.85
CA GLU A 695 -37.73 -0.33 19.00
C GLU A 695 -37.23 0.01 17.58
N ASP A 696 -37.72 1.10 16.99
CA ASP A 696 -37.29 1.57 15.66
C ASP A 696 -35.83 2.06 15.66
N ARG A 697 -35.31 2.49 16.82
CA ARG A 697 -33.89 2.88 16.97
C ARG A 697 -32.96 1.67 16.97
N GLN A 698 -33.40 0.54 17.52
CA GLN A 698 -32.60 -0.70 17.54
C GLN A 698 -32.40 -1.30 16.15
N GLN A 699 -33.32 -1.05 15.22
CA GLN A 699 -33.17 -1.47 13.82
C GLN A 699 -32.12 -0.67 13.06
N ILE A 700 -31.73 0.50 13.58
CA ILE A 700 -30.84 1.47 12.93
C ILE A 700 -29.47 1.52 13.62
N GLU A 701 -29.38 1.11 14.88
CA GLU A 701 -28.11 0.83 15.57
C GLU A 701 -27.58 -0.55 15.19
N ILE A 702 -27.16 -0.66 13.93
CA ILE A 702 -26.48 -1.82 13.39
C ILE A 702 -24.98 -1.64 13.55
#